data_AF-A0A935EY59-F1
#
_entry.id   AF-A0A935EY59-F1
#
_cell.length_a   1.000
_cell.length_b   1.000
_cell.length_c   1.000
_cell.angle_alpha   90.00
_cell.angle_beta   90.00
_cell.angle_gamma   90.00
#
_symmetry.space_group_name_H-M   'P 1'
#
loop_
_entity.id
_entity.type
_entity.pdbx_description
1 polymer ?
#
loop_
_entity_poly.entity_id
_entity_poly.type
_entity_poly.pdbx_seq_one_letter_code
_entity_poly.pdbx_strand_id
1 'polypeptide(L)'
;MGKTSKKTQTLSLERLKQIQPNTGMGGSAPEGRPQPVRFDGVPEHVPELTFIVERRVANDNFINGATTYHTNCGLNPQTISSIENLVTQLSAANGHLRRIRIVTHAHPTNLAVAMFEGSTVYHAEKEYIRGFAQDDISGIRAILGMTGNRHFLSWNIFTITSYIRGNSPNILTPFGLNTSGTPSDSLREYIFCCADYFFAGTNSVTKNNQALTAGERTNLRSALNVIIGQTGSSIIGTRFGTHQVVQADLDALRSFVVAMTLANFGFGSGNWNFTFEPASNIFTLAARAVAAIQNNFRTKLNQVRQRFNEESVIDIRGCRAGQDSDYLEALREFFGAGTHKPRVSAPRWYQFFGSSSYSHPQNNNEIHTLLFNGANAQTNRDGFADWATRMKVDLLHKTFWIDLLNGNVIRFCLLNWRTSIPKLPVATPGLTAFEALNFRDSINKIRDFFNVAAGSTPAGAVLTTLHDFVTNSLNGWGPNLLEQVNTSTTGTRLQQLFDALKLINTALSQSIVPATAPSPLQATNISSYQAALIEFIRTNRLSQIQPFMTAVKQRIEDVNDPGISYYMLHAGLPVFVFANREQVAAHVVTVTRNRLVVHDTYATAAYRQWPQLLWAEPLPAGNTIGTLQPGDADSRRFAMMVEAADGGNTQVATCPHPDYNDKIQTAP
;
A
#
# COMPACT_ATOMS: atom_id res chain seq x y z
N MET A 1 3.70 48.13 -25.86
CA MET A 1 2.60 48.37 -24.89
C MET A 1 1.79 47.09 -24.76
N GLY A 2 1.49 46.62 -23.54
CA GLY A 2 0.41 45.63 -23.35
C GLY A 2 0.67 44.43 -22.44
N LYS A 3 0.98 44.69 -21.15
CA LYS A 3 0.61 43.91 -19.94
C LYS A 3 0.98 42.41 -19.83
N THR A 4 1.98 42.19 -18.98
CA THR A 4 2.20 41.00 -18.16
C THR A 4 1.05 40.77 -17.17
N SER A 5 0.61 39.52 -17.00
CA SER A 5 -0.07 39.10 -15.77
C SER A 5 0.52 37.80 -15.25
N LYS A 6 1.17 37.91 -14.08
CA LYS A 6 1.56 36.79 -13.22
C LYS A 6 0.28 36.17 -12.67
N LYS A 7 0.07 34.86 -12.88
CA LYS A 7 -0.85 34.07 -12.07
C LYS A 7 -0.04 33.07 -11.26
N THR A 8 0.12 33.41 -9.98
CA THR A 8 0.45 32.49 -8.91
C THR A 8 -0.64 31.42 -8.84
N GLN A 9 -0.35 30.19 -9.25
CA GLN A 9 -1.21 29.04 -8.97
C GLN A 9 -0.82 28.48 -7.60
N THR A 10 -1.55 28.90 -6.58
CA THR A 10 -1.64 28.19 -5.31
C THR A 10 -2.39 26.88 -5.60
N LEU A 11 -1.66 25.78 -5.77
CA LEU A 11 -2.23 24.45 -5.88
C LEU A 11 -2.76 24.05 -4.50
N SER A 12 -4.09 24.04 -4.34
CA SER A 12 -4.75 23.55 -3.13
C SER A 12 -4.65 22.02 -3.04
N LEU A 13 -4.35 21.54 -1.83
CA LEU A 13 -4.24 20.14 -1.42
C LEU A 13 -5.50 19.27 -1.68
N GLU A 14 -6.60 19.84 -2.17
CA GLU A 14 -7.86 19.12 -2.38
C GLU A 14 -7.90 18.26 -3.66
N ARG A 15 -7.06 18.53 -4.67
CA ARG A 15 -7.06 17.72 -5.90
C ARG A 15 -6.29 16.41 -5.84
N LEU A 16 -5.49 16.17 -4.79
CA LEU A 16 -4.86 14.86 -4.56
C LEU A 16 -5.78 13.85 -3.88
N LYS A 17 -6.94 14.29 -3.32
CA LYS A 17 -7.94 13.42 -2.70
C LYS A 17 -9.01 12.89 -3.67
N GLN A 18 -8.95 13.26 -4.95
CA GLN A 18 -9.81 12.68 -5.99
C GLN A 18 -9.03 11.65 -6.82
N ILE A 19 -8.52 10.62 -6.15
CA ILE A 19 -8.44 9.31 -6.81
C ILE A 19 -9.90 8.89 -6.98
N GLN A 20 -10.42 9.11 -8.18
CA GLN A 20 -11.65 8.46 -8.62
C GLN A 20 -11.44 6.95 -8.44
N PRO A 21 -12.25 6.26 -7.60
CA PRO A 21 -12.31 4.81 -7.67
C PRO A 21 -12.72 4.44 -9.09
N ASN A 22 -12.18 3.34 -9.63
CA ASN A 22 -12.71 2.71 -10.84
C ASN A 22 -14.23 2.56 -10.69
N THR A 23 -14.99 3.51 -11.22
CA THR A 23 -16.40 3.35 -11.51
C THR A 23 -16.41 2.36 -12.64
N GLY A 24 -16.97 1.18 -12.37
CA GLY A 24 -17.03 0.09 -13.33
C GLY A 24 -17.54 0.61 -14.66
N MET A 25 -16.82 0.28 -15.73
CA MET A 25 -17.47 0.11 -17.02
C MET A 25 -18.65 -0.84 -16.80
N GLY A 26 -19.82 -0.41 -17.28
CA GLY A 26 -21.10 -1.05 -17.06
C GLY A 26 -21.05 -2.56 -17.20
N GLY A 27 -21.27 -3.24 -16.08
CA GLY A 27 -21.39 -4.68 -15.99
C GLY A 27 -21.74 -4.98 -14.55
N SER A 28 -22.98 -5.41 -14.32
CA SER A 28 -23.46 -5.93 -13.05
C SER A 28 -22.43 -6.93 -12.50
N ALA A 29 -21.72 -6.53 -11.43
CA ALA A 29 -20.84 -7.44 -10.71
C ALA A 29 -21.69 -8.62 -10.22
N PRO A 30 -21.21 -9.88 -10.34
CA PRO A 30 -21.93 -11.03 -9.83
C PRO A 30 -22.19 -10.86 -8.33
N GLU A 31 -23.44 -11.07 -7.90
CA GLU A 31 -23.81 -11.15 -6.49
C GLU A 31 -22.90 -12.18 -5.80
N GLY A 32 -22.09 -11.73 -4.83
CA GLY A 32 -21.25 -12.61 -4.02
C GLY A 32 -19.85 -12.12 -3.69
N ARG A 33 -19.36 -11.03 -4.28
CA ARG A 33 -18.07 -10.43 -3.84
C ARG A 33 -18.30 -9.41 -2.72
N PRO A 34 -17.64 -9.53 -1.55
CA PRO A 34 -17.66 -8.49 -0.54
C PRO A 34 -17.20 -7.16 -1.16
N GLN A 35 -17.99 -6.11 -0.99
CA GLN A 35 -17.55 -4.75 -1.31
C GLN A 35 -16.26 -4.47 -0.51
N PRO A 36 -15.23 -3.84 -1.11
CA PRO A 36 -14.01 -3.50 -0.39
C PRO A 36 -14.34 -2.70 0.87
N VAL A 37 -13.63 -2.99 1.96
CA VAL A 37 -13.75 -2.23 3.20
C VAL A 37 -13.29 -0.80 2.92
N ARG A 38 -14.23 0.13 2.78
CA ARG A 38 -13.90 1.55 2.67
C ARG A 38 -13.56 2.09 4.06
N PHE A 39 -12.32 1.84 4.50
CA PHE A 39 -11.65 2.73 5.44
C PHE A 39 -11.40 4.06 4.72
N ASP A 40 -11.43 5.19 5.43
CA ASP A 40 -11.08 6.49 4.84
C ASP A 40 -9.60 6.59 4.42
N GLY A 41 -8.77 5.62 4.79
CA GLY A 41 -7.45 5.42 4.20
C GLY A 41 -7.44 4.27 3.21
N VAL A 42 -6.55 4.34 2.22
CA VAL A 42 -6.51 3.41 1.09
C VAL A 42 -5.81 2.11 1.52
N PRO A 43 -6.49 0.96 1.52
CA PRO A 43 -5.81 -0.31 1.76
C PRO A 43 -4.77 -0.59 0.66
N GLU A 44 -3.81 -1.46 0.97
CA GLU A 44 -2.85 -1.97 0.00
C GLU A 44 -3.55 -2.84 -1.04
N HIS A 45 -3.05 -2.80 -2.27
CA HIS A 45 -3.53 -3.67 -3.33
C HIS A 45 -2.70 -4.94 -3.41
N VAL A 46 -3.37 -6.08 -3.59
CA VAL A 46 -2.73 -7.39 -3.73
C VAL A 46 -1.92 -7.42 -5.04
N PRO A 47 -0.58 -7.59 -5.00
CA PRO A 47 0.21 -7.73 -6.22
C PRO A 47 0.05 -9.12 -6.83
N GLU A 48 0.18 -9.22 -8.15
CA GLU A 48 0.23 -10.51 -8.87
C GLU A 48 1.55 -11.23 -8.62
N LEU A 49 2.65 -10.48 -8.53
CA LEU A 49 3.98 -10.98 -8.22
C LEU A 49 4.62 -10.11 -7.14
N THR A 50 5.22 -10.75 -6.14
CA THR A 50 6.02 -10.10 -5.10
C THR A 50 7.46 -10.56 -5.22
N PHE A 51 8.38 -9.62 -5.36
CA PHE A 51 9.82 -9.84 -5.34
C PHE A 51 10.42 -9.21 -4.10
N ILE A 52 11.34 -9.91 -3.45
CA ILE A 52 12.08 -9.42 -2.29
C ILE A 52 13.57 -9.61 -2.57
N VAL A 53 14.35 -8.55 -2.41
CA VAL A 53 15.81 -8.63 -2.64
C VAL A 53 16.46 -9.57 -1.62
N GLU A 54 17.47 -10.31 -2.07
CA GLU A 54 18.23 -11.20 -1.21
C GLU A 54 18.88 -10.45 -0.03
N ARG A 55 19.06 -11.18 1.07
CA ARG A 55 19.64 -10.62 2.30
C ARG A 55 21.12 -10.35 2.10
N ARG A 56 21.57 -9.15 2.45
CA ARG A 56 22.99 -8.77 2.39
C ARG A 56 23.78 -9.19 3.62
N VAL A 57 23.11 -9.21 4.76
CA VAL A 57 23.67 -9.55 6.06
C VAL A 57 22.79 -10.58 6.73
N ALA A 58 23.38 -11.47 7.52
CA ALA A 58 22.66 -12.59 8.14
C ALA A 58 21.44 -12.16 8.97
N ASN A 59 21.47 -10.94 9.53
CA ASN A 59 20.45 -10.39 10.43
C ASN A 59 19.70 -9.19 9.83
N ASP A 60 19.40 -9.22 8.53
CA ASP A 60 18.57 -8.18 7.89
C ASP A 60 17.09 -8.30 8.33
N ASN A 61 16.77 -7.68 9.46
CA ASN A 61 15.44 -7.73 10.08
C ASN A 61 14.34 -7.13 9.19
N PHE A 62 14.67 -6.16 8.34
CA PHE A 62 13.71 -5.57 7.41
C PHE A 62 13.31 -6.57 6.33
N ILE A 63 14.30 -7.17 5.65
CA ILE A 63 14.04 -8.16 4.60
C ILE A 63 13.38 -9.42 5.19
N ASN A 64 13.85 -9.91 6.34
CA ASN A 64 13.22 -11.05 7.03
C ASN A 64 11.75 -10.75 7.41
N GLY A 65 11.48 -9.56 7.95
CA GLY A 65 10.12 -9.14 8.30
C GLY A 65 9.22 -9.01 7.08
N ALA A 66 9.74 -8.45 5.97
CA ALA A 66 9.04 -8.38 4.71
C ALA A 66 8.69 -9.76 4.15
N THR A 67 9.65 -10.69 4.12
CA THR A 67 9.44 -12.06 3.64
C THR A 67 8.37 -12.76 4.45
N THR A 68 8.44 -12.66 5.78
CA THR A 68 7.45 -13.28 6.67
C THR A 68 6.06 -12.70 6.45
N TYR A 69 5.95 -11.36 6.41
CA TYR A 69 4.69 -10.66 6.17
C TYR A 69 4.03 -11.08 4.84
N HIS A 70 4.77 -11.01 3.73
CA HIS A 70 4.21 -11.33 2.40
C HIS A 70 3.91 -12.84 2.25
N THR A 71 4.70 -13.72 2.89
CA THR A 71 4.43 -15.17 2.91
C THR A 71 3.13 -15.48 3.64
N ASN A 72 2.92 -14.87 4.82
CA ASN A 72 1.68 -15.07 5.58
C ASN A 72 0.45 -14.55 4.82
N CYS A 73 0.63 -13.49 4.03
CA CYS A 73 -0.39 -12.98 3.13
C CYS A 73 -0.66 -13.88 1.91
N GLY A 74 0.07 -14.98 1.73
CA GLY A 74 -0.08 -15.90 0.59
C GLY A 74 0.46 -15.34 -0.73
N LEU A 75 1.30 -14.29 -0.68
CA LEU A 75 1.81 -13.59 -1.86
C LEU A 75 3.04 -14.28 -2.49
N ASN A 76 3.50 -15.39 -1.89
CA ASN A 76 4.58 -16.26 -2.39
C ASN A 76 5.79 -15.46 -2.91
N PRO A 77 6.47 -14.67 -2.06
CA PRO A 77 7.52 -13.78 -2.50
C PRO A 77 8.69 -14.54 -3.14
N GLN A 78 9.17 -14.04 -4.28
CA GLN A 78 10.33 -14.55 -5.00
C GLN A 78 11.57 -13.75 -4.64
N THR A 79 12.70 -14.43 -4.42
CA THR A 79 13.97 -13.75 -4.14
C THR A 79 14.64 -13.27 -5.43
N ILE A 80 15.20 -12.05 -5.40
CA ILE A 80 16.04 -11.52 -6.48
C ILE A 80 17.40 -11.06 -5.94
N SER A 81 18.46 -11.39 -6.67
CA SER A 81 19.84 -10.96 -6.39
C SER A 81 20.22 -9.68 -7.14
N SER A 82 19.58 -9.43 -8.29
CA SER A 82 19.86 -8.28 -9.15
C SER A 82 18.63 -7.81 -9.96
N ILE A 83 18.70 -6.61 -10.55
CA ILE A 83 17.71 -6.14 -11.54
C ILE A 83 17.73 -7.04 -12.78
N GLU A 84 18.90 -7.52 -13.21
CA GLU A 84 19.03 -8.53 -14.27
C GLU A 84 18.28 -9.83 -13.94
N ASN A 85 18.40 -10.32 -12.71
CA ASN A 85 17.69 -11.50 -12.25
C ASN A 85 16.17 -11.27 -12.25
N LEU A 86 15.71 -10.11 -11.78
CA LEU A 86 14.29 -9.71 -11.86
C LEU A 86 13.79 -9.69 -13.32
N VAL A 87 14.53 -9.04 -14.23
CA VAL A 87 14.19 -9.00 -15.66
C VAL A 87 14.13 -10.41 -16.26
N THR A 88 15.06 -11.28 -15.88
CA THR A 88 15.08 -12.68 -16.36
C THR A 88 13.88 -13.47 -15.85
N GLN A 89 13.51 -13.33 -14.57
CA GLN A 89 12.34 -14.00 -14.01
C GLN A 89 11.05 -13.49 -14.67
N LEU A 90 10.92 -12.17 -14.85
CA LEU A 90 9.78 -11.56 -15.52
C LEU A 90 9.71 -11.89 -17.01
N SER A 91 10.83 -12.12 -17.70
CA SER A 91 10.82 -12.47 -19.13
C SER A 91 10.40 -13.92 -19.39
N ALA A 92 10.39 -14.78 -18.36
CA ALA A 92 10.12 -16.22 -18.52
C ALA A 92 8.65 -16.55 -18.79
N ALA A 93 7.73 -15.65 -18.47
CA ALA A 93 6.30 -15.84 -18.66
C ALA A 93 5.73 -14.81 -19.66
N ASN A 94 4.69 -15.23 -20.38
CA ASN A 94 3.92 -14.37 -21.27
C ASN A 94 2.70 -13.80 -20.54
N GLY A 95 2.19 -12.67 -21.03
CA GLY A 95 0.95 -12.07 -20.55
C GLY A 95 1.15 -10.76 -19.79
N HIS A 96 0.12 -9.94 -19.80
CA HIS A 96 0.13 -8.63 -19.16
C HIS A 96 0.28 -8.75 -17.63
N LEU A 97 1.03 -7.81 -17.03
CA LEU A 97 1.22 -7.68 -15.58
C LEU A 97 0.53 -6.40 -15.12
N ARG A 98 -0.52 -6.54 -14.31
CA ARG A 98 -1.29 -5.43 -13.73
C ARG A 98 -0.59 -4.84 -12.53
N ARG A 99 -0.01 -5.67 -11.66
CA ARG A 99 0.66 -5.17 -10.45
C ARG A 99 1.78 -6.09 -9.99
N ILE A 100 2.98 -5.53 -9.87
CA ILE A 100 4.10 -6.20 -9.19
C ILE A 100 4.55 -5.40 -7.98
N ARG A 101 5.17 -6.08 -7.02
CA ARG A 101 5.78 -5.48 -5.84
C ARG A 101 7.24 -5.86 -5.76
N ILE A 102 8.10 -4.89 -5.49
CA ILE A 102 9.54 -5.09 -5.28
C ILE A 102 9.88 -4.57 -3.89
N VAL A 103 10.36 -5.43 -2.99
CA VAL A 103 10.72 -5.06 -1.62
C VAL A 103 12.23 -5.08 -1.45
N THR A 104 12.80 -3.95 -1.02
CA THR A 104 14.25 -3.75 -0.88
C THR A 104 14.57 -2.63 0.10
N HIS A 105 15.78 -2.62 0.66
CA HIS A 105 16.31 -1.35 1.18
C HIS A 105 16.43 -0.35 0.02
N ALA A 106 16.27 0.94 0.32
CA ALA A 106 16.38 1.96 -0.72
C ALA A 106 16.90 3.28 -0.16
N HIS A 107 17.41 4.09 -1.08
CA HIS A 107 17.79 5.48 -0.91
C HIS A 107 16.99 6.29 -1.93
N PRO A 108 16.76 7.60 -1.74
CA PRO A 108 16.08 8.42 -2.75
C PRO A 108 16.58 8.19 -4.18
N THR A 109 17.89 8.02 -4.35
CA THR A 109 18.53 7.92 -5.68
C THR A 109 18.85 6.49 -6.15
N ASN A 110 18.60 5.46 -5.34
CA ASN A 110 18.90 4.08 -5.71
C ASN A 110 18.11 3.04 -4.93
N LEU A 111 17.87 1.89 -5.55
CA LEU A 111 17.49 0.67 -4.87
C LEU A 111 18.75 -0.04 -4.38
N ALA A 112 18.69 -0.54 -3.15
CA ALA A 112 19.72 -1.41 -2.61
C ALA A 112 19.55 -2.83 -3.18
N VAL A 113 19.85 -2.97 -4.46
CA VAL A 113 19.97 -4.24 -5.20
C VAL A 113 21.07 -4.08 -6.24
N ALA A 114 21.76 -5.16 -6.61
CA ALA A 114 22.72 -5.08 -7.71
C ALA A 114 22.00 -4.82 -9.04
N MET A 115 22.62 -4.05 -9.95
CA MET A 115 22.06 -3.91 -11.30
C MET A 115 22.17 -5.23 -12.09
N PHE A 116 23.33 -5.90 -12.00
CA PHE A 116 23.67 -7.12 -12.74
C PHE A 116 24.15 -8.24 -11.80
N GLU A 117 23.95 -9.48 -12.23
CA GLU A 117 24.24 -10.68 -11.43
C GLU A 117 25.73 -10.79 -11.07
N GLY A 118 26.01 -11.18 -9.82
CA GLY A 118 27.39 -11.36 -9.34
C GLY A 118 28.21 -10.06 -9.25
N SER A 119 27.56 -8.90 -9.28
CA SER A 119 28.18 -7.60 -8.97
C SER A 119 28.35 -7.43 -7.46
N THR A 120 29.50 -6.87 -7.05
CA THR A 120 29.73 -6.42 -5.66
C THR A 120 29.25 -4.98 -5.44
N VAL A 121 28.88 -4.28 -6.50
CA VAL A 121 28.22 -2.97 -6.44
C VAL A 121 26.72 -3.21 -6.31
N TYR A 122 26.21 -2.97 -5.11
CA TYR A 122 24.84 -3.29 -4.74
C TYR A 122 23.90 -2.08 -4.76
N HIS A 123 24.03 -1.20 -5.74
CA HIS A 123 23.14 -0.06 -5.91
C HIS A 123 22.71 0.01 -7.37
N ALA A 124 21.41 -0.12 -7.61
CA ALA A 124 20.81 0.13 -8.91
C ALA A 124 20.52 1.62 -9.00
N GLU A 125 21.54 2.41 -9.32
CA GLU A 125 21.47 3.87 -9.36
C GLU A 125 20.57 4.39 -10.49
N LYS A 126 20.02 5.59 -10.27
CA LYS A 126 19.14 6.28 -11.22
C LYS A 126 19.74 6.34 -12.63
N GLU A 127 21.01 6.68 -12.71
CA GLU A 127 21.74 6.87 -13.96
C GLU A 127 21.86 5.54 -14.72
N TYR A 128 22.10 4.43 -14.03
CA TYR A 128 22.21 3.10 -14.65
C TYR A 128 20.84 2.66 -15.19
N ILE A 129 19.81 2.75 -14.36
CA ILE A 129 18.43 2.40 -14.73
C ILE A 129 17.98 3.23 -15.93
N ARG A 130 18.18 4.55 -15.91
CA ARG A 130 17.83 5.44 -17.03
C ARG A 130 18.65 5.15 -18.29
N GLY A 131 19.95 4.90 -18.16
CA GLY A 131 20.81 4.56 -19.29
C GLY A 131 20.36 3.28 -19.98
N PHE A 132 20.16 2.20 -19.22
CA PHE A 132 19.67 0.94 -19.77
C PHE A 132 18.20 1.01 -20.23
N ALA A 133 17.42 1.97 -19.73
CA ALA A 133 16.10 2.23 -20.28
C ALA A 133 16.18 2.70 -21.74
N GLN A 134 17.19 3.49 -22.10
CA GLN A 134 17.39 3.98 -23.46
C GLN A 134 17.94 2.87 -24.35
N ASP A 135 19.16 2.40 -24.06
CA ASP A 135 19.88 1.40 -24.82
C ASP A 135 21.11 0.89 -24.03
N ASP A 136 21.82 -0.10 -24.57
CA ASP A 136 22.95 -0.72 -23.87
C ASP A 136 24.20 0.20 -23.83
N ILE A 137 24.41 1.03 -24.86
CA ILE A 137 25.52 2.01 -24.91
C ILE A 137 25.34 3.02 -23.79
N SER A 138 24.15 3.61 -23.70
CA SER A 138 23.75 4.60 -22.71
C SER A 138 23.87 4.02 -21.30
N GLY A 139 23.47 2.76 -21.10
CA GLY A 139 23.65 2.03 -19.84
C GLY A 139 25.11 1.85 -19.42
N ILE A 140 25.98 1.37 -20.32
CA ILE A 140 27.42 1.22 -20.04
C ILE A 140 28.06 2.58 -19.76
N ARG A 141 27.72 3.62 -20.55
CA ARG A 141 28.23 4.98 -20.35
C ARG A 141 27.83 5.56 -19.01
N ALA A 142 26.60 5.31 -18.56
CA ALA A 142 26.16 5.74 -17.24
C ALA A 142 27.02 5.11 -16.14
N ILE A 143 27.31 3.80 -16.22
CA ILE A 143 28.21 3.11 -15.28
C ILE A 143 29.61 3.73 -15.29
N LEU A 144 30.13 4.07 -16.48
CA LEU A 144 31.44 4.69 -16.63
C LEU A 144 31.44 6.21 -16.36
N GLY A 145 30.32 6.84 -15.99
CA GLY A 145 30.26 8.30 -15.83
C GLY A 145 30.55 9.08 -17.12
N MET A 146 30.35 8.45 -18.28
CA MET A 146 30.59 8.97 -19.63
C MET A 146 29.28 9.44 -20.30
N THR A 147 28.41 10.09 -19.55
CA THR A 147 27.09 10.56 -20.05
C THR A 147 27.25 11.65 -21.12
N GLY A 148 26.43 11.62 -22.18
CA GLY A 148 26.36 12.66 -23.20
C GLY A 148 27.51 12.67 -24.21
N ASN A 149 27.81 11.53 -24.85
CA ASN A 149 28.92 11.33 -25.80
C ASN A 149 30.28 11.84 -25.28
N ARG A 150 30.48 11.72 -23.96
CA ARG A 150 31.71 12.13 -23.30
C ARG A 150 32.77 11.05 -23.53
N HIS A 151 33.91 11.44 -24.06
CA HIS A 151 35.09 10.60 -24.27
C HIS A 151 36.15 10.89 -23.21
N PHE A 152 37.15 10.01 -23.04
CA PHE A 152 38.16 10.18 -21.99
C PHE A 152 38.93 11.48 -22.12
N LEU A 153 39.18 11.93 -23.34
CA LEU A 153 39.78 13.24 -23.56
C LEU A 153 39.06 13.92 -24.73
N SER A 154 39.20 15.24 -24.82
CA SER A 154 38.57 16.03 -25.87
C SER A 154 39.40 15.93 -27.16
N TRP A 155 38.97 15.07 -28.07
CA TRP A 155 39.69 14.79 -29.30
C TRP A 155 39.29 15.73 -30.44
N ASN A 156 40.27 16.16 -31.22
CA ASN A 156 40.00 16.78 -32.52
C ASN A 156 39.89 15.67 -33.58
N ILE A 157 38.66 15.43 -34.07
CA ILE A 157 38.41 14.45 -35.14
C ILE A 157 39.25 14.71 -36.39
N PHE A 158 39.58 15.98 -36.68
CA PHE A 158 40.41 16.35 -37.82
C PHE A 158 41.85 15.92 -37.64
N THR A 159 42.38 15.87 -36.43
CA THR A 159 43.73 15.34 -36.16
C THR A 159 43.79 13.85 -36.48
N ILE A 160 42.82 13.07 -35.98
CA ILE A 160 42.78 11.61 -36.20
C ILE A 160 42.60 11.31 -37.69
N THR A 161 41.60 11.93 -38.34
CA THR A 161 41.33 11.68 -39.76
C THR A 161 42.45 12.18 -40.68
N SER A 162 43.10 13.31 -40.37
CA SER A 162 44.27 13.77 -41.15
C SER A 162 45.45 12.83 -41.01
N TYR A 163 45.67 12.26 -39.81
CA TYR A 163 46.71 11.25 -39.61
C TYR A 163 46.43 9.99 -40.43
N ILE A 164 45.19 9.50 -40.44
CA ILE A 164 44.80 8.34 -41.26
C ILE A 164 44.99 8.65 -42.75
N ARG A 165 44.56 9.83 -43.24
CA ARG A 165 44.77 10.24 -44.65
C ARG A 165 46.25 10.25 -45.05
N GLY A 166 47.12 10.73 -44.16
CA GLY A 166 48.56 10.81 -44.43
C GLY A 166 49.27 9.46 -44.46
N ASN A 167 48.74 8.44 -43.76
CA ASN A 167 49.44 7.17 -43.55
C ASN A 167 48.75 5.95 -44.18
N SER A 168 47.43 5.95 -44.30
CA SER A 168 46.62 4.85 -44.84
C SER A 168 45.27 5.36 -45.37
N PRO A 169 45.27 6.21 -46.43
CA PRO A 169 44.05 6.86 -46.93
C PRO A 169 43.01 5.86 -47.45
N ASN A 170 43.43 4.67 -47.89
CA ASN A 170 42.54 3.59 -48.35
C ASN A 170 41.54 3.12 -47.27
N ILE A 171 41.90 3.22 -45.99
CA ILE A 171 41.00 2.88 -44.86
C ILE A 171 39.80 3.83 -44.79
N LEU A 172 39.95 5.07 -45.29
CA LEU A 172 38.90 6.07 -45.31
C LEU A 172 38.10 6.10 -46.62
N THR A 173 38.52 5.37 -47.65
CA THR A 173 37.81 5.29 -48.94
C THR A 173 36.38 4.77 -48.79
N PRO A 174 36.08 3.71 -48.01
CA PRO A 174 34.71 3.23 -47.78
C PRO A 174 33.75 4.28 -47.24
N PHE A 175 34.28 5.33 -46.60
CA PHE A 175 33.51 6.40 -45.96
C PHE A 175 33.53 7.70 -46.78
N GLY A 176 34.18 7.72 -47.95
CA GLY A 176 34.34 8.92 -48.78
C GLY A 176 35.23 10.00 -48.16
N LEU A 177 36.16 9.61 -47.27
CA LEU A 177 36.98 10.54 -46.48
C LEU A 177 38.48 10.47 -46.79
N ASN A 178 38.88 9.76 -47.84
CA ASN A 178 40.29 9.50 -48.18
C ASN A 178 41.07 10.75 -48.62
N THR A 179 40.39 11.80 -49.08
CA THR A 179 41.02 13.06 -49.53
C THR A 179 40.69 14.25 -48.61
N SER A 180 39.40 14.47 -48.32
CA SER A 180 38.91 15.57 -47.50
C SER A 180 37.57 15.21 -46.82
N GLY A 181 36.91 16.19 -46.19
CA GLY A 181 35.59 16.02 -45.59
C GLY A 181 35.59 15.76 -44.07
N THR A 182 34.38 15.76 -43.51
CA THR A 182 34.11 15.52 -42.09
C THR A 182 33.32 14.22 -41.95
N PRO A 183 33.71 13.32 -41.02
CA PRO A 183 32.89 12.14 -40.73
C PRO A 183 31.46 12.51 -40.35
N SER A 184 30.50 11.65 -40.70
CA SER A 184 29.16 11.73 -40.13
C SER A 184 29.21 11.60 -38.60
N ASP A 185 28.17 12.05 -37.90
CA ASP A 185 28.15 11.99 -36.43
C ASP A 185 28.36 10.56 -35.90
N SER A 186 27.73 9.55 -36.50
CA SER A 186 27.92 8.13 -36.12
C SER A 186 29.33 7.63 -36.38
N LEU A 187 29.94 7.98 -37.51
CA LEU A 187 31.32 7.58 -37.82
C LEU A 187 32.33 8.31 -36.92
N ARG A 188 32.09 9.59 -36.62
CA ARG A 188 32.89 10.36 -35.65
C ARG A 188 32.85 9.68 -34.28
N GLU A 189 31.65 9.34 -33.81
CA GLU A 189 31.44 8.65 -32.54
C GLU A 189 32.17 7.30 -32.50
N TYR A 190 32.09 6.52 -33.59
CA TYR A 190 32.81 5.25 -33.72
C TYR A 190 34.33 5.43 -33.61
N ILE A 191 34.90 6.41 -34.31
CA ILE A 191 36.33 6.74 -34.26
C ILE A 191 36.74 7.16 -32.84
N PHE A 192 35.94 8.00 -32.16
CA PHE A 192 36.22 8.41 -30.80
C PHE A 192 36.15 7.24 -29.80
N CYS A 193 35.20 6.32 -29.96
CA CYS A 193 35.16 5.11 -29.13
C CYS A 193 36.40 4.21 -29.37
N CYS A 194 36.87 4.10 -30.61
CA CYS A 194 38.13 3.40 -30.92
C CYS A 194 39.34 4.07 -30.26
N ALA A 195 39.37 5.41 -30.22
CA ALA A 195 40.39 6.16 -29.51
C ALA A 195 40.32 5.89 -28.00
N ASP A 196 39.13 5.97 -27.38
CA ASP A 196 38.95 5.65 -25.96
C ASP A 196 39.45 4.23 -25.62
N TYR A 197 39.22 3.26 -26.50
CA TYR A 197 39.72 1.89 -26.36
C TYR A 197 41.25 1.80 -26.35
N PHE A 198 41.93 2.61 -27.17
CA PHE A 198 43.39 2.75 -27.12
C PHE A 198 43.83 3.34 -25.77
N PHE A 199 43.25 4.46 -25.34
CA PHE A 199 43.62 5.14 -24.09
C PHE A 199 43.33 4.30 -22.84
N ALA A 200 42.27 3.48 -22.84
CA ALA A 200 42.02 2.50 -21.78
C ALA A 200 43.16 1.47 -21.63
N GLY A 201 43.98 1.27 -22.65
CA GLY A 201 45.17 0.42 -22.61
C GLY A 201 46.44 1.12 -22.07
N THR A 202 46.44 2.46 -21.98
CA THR A 202 47.60 3.26 -21.55
C THR A 202 47.50 3.64 -20.08
N ASN A 203 48.51 4.36 -19.57
CA ASN A 203 48.49 4.94 -18.22
C ASN A 203 47.82 6.32 -18.16
N SER A 204 47.22 6.79 -19.26
CA SER A 204 46.50 8.08 -19.31
C SER A 204 45.10 7.99 -18.71
N VAL A 205 44.59 6.77 -18.50
CA VAL A 205 43.34 6.51 -17.79
C VAL A 205 43.69 5.95 -16.41
N THR A 206 43.22 6.62 -15.37
CA THR A 206 43.57 6.35 -13.98
C THR A 206 42.32 6.24 -13.11
N LYS A 207 42.45 5.63 -11.94
CA LYS A 207 41.44 5.58 -10.89
C LYS A 207 42.04 6.14 -9.61
N ASN A 208 41.42 7.18 -9.04
CA ASN A 208 41.94 7.89 -7.87
C ASN A 208 43.44 8.26 -8.00
N ASN A 209 43.81 8.73 -9.19
CA ASN A 209 45.17 9.08 -9.63
C ASN A 209 46.17 7.90 -9.63
N GLN A 210 45.69 6.66 -9.57
CA GLN A 210 46.49 5.45 -9.69
C GLN A 210 46.27 4.80 -11.05
N ALA A 211 47.31 4.14 -11.57
CA ALA A 211 47.21 3.35 -12.79
C ALA A 211 46.18 2.21 -12.60
N LEU A 212 45.38 1.96 -13.62
CA LEU A 212 44.44 0.84 -13.61
C LEU A 212 45.17 -0.50 -13.53
N THR A 213 44.66 -1.39 -12.68
CA THR A 213 45.13 -2.79 -12.64
C THR A 213 44.87 -3.48 -13.98
N ALA A 214 45.56 -4.60 -14.24
CA ALA A 214 45.37 -5.36 -15.49
C ALA A 214 43.91 -5.84 -15.66
N GLY A 215 43.26 -6.24 -14.55
CA GLY A 215 41.85 -6.63 -14.54
C GLY A 215 40.92 -5.46 -14.84
N GLU A 216 41.13 -4.29 -14.22
CA GLU A 216 40.33 -3.09 -14.50
C GLU A 216 40.46 -2.62 -15.95
N ARG A 217 41.69 -2.64 -16.51
CA ARG A 217 41.91 -2.33 -17.94
C ARG A 217 41.18 -3.30 -18.86
N THR A 218 41.23 -4.59 -18.54
CA THR A 218 40.53 -5.63 -19.32
C THR A 218 39.01 -5.38 -19.30
N ASN A 219 38.45 -5.13 -18.12
CA ASN A 219 37.03 -4.86 -17.95
C ASN A 219 36.58 -3.59 -18.67
N LEU A 220 37.34 -2.50 -18.55
CA LEU A 220 37.06 -1.24 -19.25
C LEU A 220 37.09 -1.42 -20.76
N ARG A 221 38.11 -2.11 -21.29
CA ARG A 221 38.23 -2.41 -22.72
C ARG A 221 37.10 -3.30 -23.22
N SER A 222 36.67 -4.28 -22.42
CA SER A 222 35.50 -5.12 -22.74
C SER A 222 34.23 -4.28 -22.88
N ALA A 223 33.99 -3.33 -21.96
CA ALA A 223 32.85 -2.44 -22.02
C ALA A 223 32.88 -1.51 -23.25
N LEU A 224 34.05 -0.91 -23.52
CA LEU A 224 34.26 -0.08 -24.72
C LEU A 224 34.07 -0.87 -26.02
N ASN A 225 34.45 -2.15 -26.06
CA ASN A 225 34.22 -3.00 -27.22
C ASN A 225 32.74 -3.21 -27.54
N VAL A 226 31.89 -3.33 -26.52
CA VAL A 226 30.43 -3.40 -26.73
C VAL A 226 29.93 -2.08 -27.32
N ILE A 227 30.36 -0.93 -26.78
CA ILE A 227 30.02 0.39 -27.31
C ILE A 227 30.44 0.51 -28.78
N ILE A 228 31.72 0.20 -29.09
CA ILE A 228 32.26 0.23 -30.46
C ILE A 228 31.43 -0.64 -31.40
N GLY A 229 31.13 -1.89 -31.00
CA GLY A 229 30.35 -2.81 -31.83
C GLY A 229 28.94 -2.30 -32.12
N GLN A 230 28.26 -1.74 -31.12
CA GLN A 230 26.91 -1.22 -31.28
C GLN A 230 26.88 0.10 -32.08
N THR A 231 27.83 1.02 -31.87
CA THR A 231 27.97 2.22 -32.72
C THR A 231 28.34 1.85 -34.15
N GLY A 232 29.20 0.85 -34.35
CA GLY A 232 29.54 0.34 -35.69
C GLY A 232 28.34 -0.25 -36.42
N SER A 233 27.48 -0.98 -35.71
CA SER A 233 26.28 -1.60 -36.28
C SER A 233 25.31 -0.58 -36.90
N SER A 234 25.28 0.67 -36.40
CA SER A 234 24.45 1.73 -37.01
C SER A 234 25.04 2.32 -38.30
N ILE A 235 26.32 2.06 -38.58
CA ILE A 235 27.02 2.56 -39.78
C ILE A 235 26.95 1.51 -40.90
N ILE A 236 26.97 0.22 -40.56
CA ILE A 236 26.88 -0.89 -41.52
C ILE A 236 25.66 -0.72 -42.41
N GLY A 237 25.87 -0.90 -43.72
CA GLY A 237 24.82 -0.74 -44.72
C GLY A 237 24.60 0.69 -45.21
N THR A 238 25.18 1.70 -44.54
CA THR A 238 25.18 3.10 -45.03
C THR A 238 25.97 3.18 -46.33
N ARG A 239 25.46 3.95 -47.30
CA ARG A 239 26.14 4.17 -48.58
C ARG A 239 26.92 5.49 -48.59
N PHE A 240 28.18 5.42 -49.02
CA PHE A 240 29.03 6.57 -49.31
C PHE A 240 29.49 6.47 -50.76
N GLY A 241 28.90 7.30 -51.63
CA GLY A 241 29.07 7.15 -53.08
C GLY A 241 28.51 5.80 -53.57
N THR A 242 29.34 5.01 -54.23
CA THR A 242 28.98 3.67 -54.73
C THR A 242 29.24 2.55 -53.72
N HIS A 243 29.95 2.82 -52.61
CA HIS A 243 30.32 1.83 -51.61
C HIS A 243 29.25 1.72 -50.53
N GLN A 244 28.97 0.49 -50.09
CA GLN A 244 28.13 0.21 -48.94
C GLN A 244 29.02 -0.31 -47.81
N VAL A 245 28.99 0.36 -46.65
CA VAL A 245 29.85 0.02 -45.51
C VAL A 245 29.56 -1.40 -45.02
N VAL A 246 30.61 -2.20 -44.88
CA VAL A 246 30.57 -3.55 -44.30
C VAL A 246 31.41 -3.63 -43.02
N GLN A 247 31.27 -4.73 -42.26
CA GLN A 247 32.01 -4.93 -41.02
C GLN A 247 33.53 -4.84 -41.22
N ALA A 248 34.06 -5.38 -42.32
CA ALA A 248 35.49 -5.35 -42.61
C ALA A 248 36.06 -3.92 -42.74
N ASP A 249 35.26 -2.97 -43.23
CA ASP A 249 35.67 -1.56 -43.33
C ASP A 249 35.87 -0.94 -41.94
N LEU A 250 34.93 -1.23 -41.03
CA LEU A 250 34.96 -0.76 -39.64
C LEU A 250 36.07 -1.42 -38.83
N ASP A 251 36.35 -2.70 -39.08
CA ASP A 251 37.44 -3.46 -38.43
C ASP A 251 38.81 -2.93 -38.87
N ALA A 252 38.98 -2.61 -40.16
CA ALA A 252 40.19 -2.00 -40.69
C ALA A 252 40.43 -0.61 -40.06
N LEU A 253 39.39 0.23 -40.00
CA LEU A 253 39.45 1.55 -39.37
C LEU A 253 39.80 1.46 -37.88
N ARG A 254 39.11 0.58 -37.13
CA ARG A 254 39.38 0.36 -35.71
C ARG A 254 40.81 -0.13 -35.47
N SER A 255 41.26 -1.12 -36.24
CA SER A 255 42.61 -1.69 -36.09
C SER A 255 43.67 -0.61 -36.28
N PHE A 256 43.48 0.28 -37.25
CA PHE A 256 44.38 1.40 -37.48
C PHE A 256 44.36 2.40 -36.31
N VAL A 257 43.18 2.83 -35.87
CA VAL A 257 43.06 3.81 -34.77
C VAL A 257 43.63 3.25 -33.46
N VAL A 258 43.41 1.97 -33.17
CA VAL A 258 43.92 1.32 -31.94
C VAL A 258 45.43 1.07 -31.98
N ALA A 259 46.03 1.03 -33.17
CA ALA A 259 47.49 0.90 -33.36
C ALA A 259 48.22 2.26 -33.34
N MET A 260 47.49 3.39 -33.31
CA MET A 260 48.10 4.71 -33.21
C MET A 260 48.86 4.88 -31.88
N THR A 261 49.83 5.80 -31.86
CA THR A 261 50.55 6.24 -30.65
C THR A 261 49.91 7.50 -30.06
N LEU A 262 50.24 7.83 -28.80
CA LEU A 262 49.77 9.06 -28.15
C LEU A 262 50.04 10.31 -29.01
N ALA A 263 51.22 10.40 -29.62
CA ALA A 263 51.60 11.53 -30.47
C ALA A 263 50.70 11.66 -31.71
N ASN A 264 50.17 10.55 -32.24
CA ASN A 264 49.32 10.57 -33.44
C ASN A 264 47.93 11.17 -33.17
N PHE A 265 47.48 11.20 -31.91
CA PHE A 265 46.27 11.90 -31.50
C PHE A 265 46.47 13.41 -31.28
N GLY A 266 47.69 13.93 -31.47
CA GLY A 266 48.04 15.31 -31.14
C GLY A 266 48.07 15.58 -29.64
N PHE A 267 48.29 14.53 -28.84
CA PHE A 267 48.18 14.59 -27.39
C PHE A 267 49.51 15.03 -26.74
N GLY A 268 49.52 16.19 -26.08
CA GLY A 268 50.70 16.75 -25.42
C GLY A 268 50.80 16.45 -23.92
N SER A 269 49.67 16.49 -23.19
CA SER A 269 49.56 16.11 -21.76
C SER A 269 48.09 16.06 -21.33
N GLY A 270 47.77 15.23 -20.34
CA GLY A 270 46.44 15.09 -19.75
C GLY A 270 46.17 13.67 -19.28
N ASN A 271 45.28 13.51 -18.30
CA ASN A 271 44.83 12.20 -17.82
C ASN A 271 43.32 12.25 -17.61
N TRP A 272 42.64 11.17 -17.97
CA TRP A 272 41.30 10.91 -17.45
C TRP A 272 41.45 10.18 -16.13
N ASN A 273 40.96 10.79 -15.06
CA ASN A 273 40.92 10.15 -13.76
C ASN A 273 39.47 9.86 -13.39
N PHE A 274 39.17 8.59 -13.19
CA PHE A 274 37.94 8.21 -12.52
C PHE A 274 38.10 8.44 -11.02
N THR A 275 37.25 9.30 -10.46
CA THR A 275 37.20 9.58 -9.02
C THR A 275 35.95 8.93 -8.44
N PHE A 276 36.13 7.93 -7.59
CA PHE A 276 35.01 7.28 -6.90
C PHE A 276 35.44 6.66 -5.56
N GLU A 277 34.46 6.52 -4.67
CA GLU A 277 34.63 5.91 -3.34
C GLU A 277 35.24 4.51 -3.45
N PRO A 278 36.11 4.08 -2.51
CA PRO A 278 36.87 2.83 -2.60
C PRO A 278 36.01 1.57 -2.82
N ALA A 279 34.75 1.58 -2.36
CA ALA A 279 33.82 0.46 -2.46
C ALA A 279 33.15 0.32 -3.85
N SER A 280 33.22 1.35 -4.71
CA SER A 280 32.53 1.37 -6.01
C SER A 280 33.44 0.91 -7.14
N ASN A 281 33.56 -0.40 -7.35
CA ASN A 281 34.32 -0.91 -8.51
C ASN A 281 33.48 -0.90 -9.79
N ILE A 282 33.32 0.28 -10.40
CA ILE A 282 32.54 0.47 -11.63
C ILE A 282 33.03 -0.38 -12.81
N PHE A 283 34.33 -0.73 -12.85
CA PHE A 283 34.88 -1.57 -13.92
C PHE A 283 34.35 -3.00 -13.81
N THR A 284 34.24 -3.53 -12.59
CA THR A 284 33.62 -4.83 -12.36
C THR A 284 32.14 -4.79 -12.71
N LEU A 285 31.42 -3.72 -12.34
CA LEU A 285 30.03 -3.52 -12.74
C LEU A 285 29.86 -3.45 -14.27
N ALA A 286 30.73 -2.72 -14.97
CA ALA A 286 30.73 -2.63 -16.42
C ALA A 286 30.98 -3.99 -17.08
N ALA A 287 31.90 -4.80 -16.55
CA ALA A 287 32.12 -6.16 -17.02
C ALA A 287 30.88 -7.06 -16.81
N ARG A 288 30.17 -6.91 -15.68
CA ARG A 288 28.89 -7.61 -15.46
C ARG A 288 27.82 -7.16 -16.44
N ALA A 289 27.73 -5.87 -16.73
CA ALA A 289 26.82 -5.36 -17.77
C ALA A 289 27.12 -5.98 -19.14
N VAL A 290 28.40 -6.08 -19.53
CA VAL A 290 28.81 -6.75 -20.78
C VAL A 290 28.36 -8.21 -20.80
N ALA A 291 28.57 -8.95 -19.70
CA ALA A 291 28.14 -10.34 -19.61
C ALA A 291 26.61 -10.48 -19.71
N ALA A 292 25.85 -9.58 -19.07
CA ALA A 292 24.39 -9.55 -19.15
C ALA A 292 23.90 -9.27 -20.59
N ILE A 293 24.51 -8.30 -21.28
CA ILE A 293 24.21 -7.98 -22.69
C ILE A 293 24.47 -9.20 -23.58
N GLN A 294 25.62 -9.87 -23.41
CA GLN A 294 25.94 -11.12 -24.12
C GLN A 294 24.93 -12.23 -23.81
N ASN A 295 24.36 -12.23 -22.61
CA ASN A 295 23.28 -13.13 -22.18
C ASN A 295 21.87 -12.60 -22.50
N ASN A 296 21.75 -11.80 -23.57
CA ASN A 296 20.49 -11.30 -24.13
C ASN A 296 19.66 -10.42 -23.19
N PHE A 297 20.30 -9.66 -22.28
CA PHE A 297 19.60 -8.77 -21.36
C PHE A 297 18.64 -7.80 -22.06
N ARG A 298 19.05 -7.15 -23.15
CA ARG A 298 18.19 -6.22 -23.92
C ARG A 298 16.93 -6.89 -24.44
N THR A 299 17.05 -8.10 -24.98
CA THR A 299 15.91 -8.89 -25.48
C THR A 299 14.94 -9.21 -24.36
N LYS A 300 15.45 -9.68 -23.20
CA LYS A 300 14.62 -9.97 -22.02
C LYS A 300 13.95 -8.73 -21.47
N LEU A 301 14.66 -7.61 -21.38
CA LEU A 301 14.08 -6.32 -20.94
C LEU A 301 12.95 -5.87 -21.87
N ASN A 302 13.14 -5.97 -23.19
CA ASN A 302 12.10 -5.63 -24.15
C ASN A 302 10.88 -6.56 -24.04
N GLN A 303 11.07 -7.86 -23.76
CA GLN A 303 9.97 -8.77 -23.46
C GLN A 303 9.21 -8.35 -22.20
N VAL A 304 9.92 -8.00 -21.12
CA VAL A 304 9.30 -7.50 -19.88
C VAL A 304 8.52 -6.23 -20.13
N ARG A 305 9.06 -5.29 -20.90
CA ARG A 305 8.38 -4.02 -21.25
C ARG A 305 7.05 -4.21 -21.94
N GLN A 306 6.94 -5.22 -22.81
CA GLN A 306 5.69 -5.56 -23.48
C GLN A 306 4.60 -6.09 -22.53
N ARG A 307 4.98 -6.50 -21.31
CA ARG A 307 4.03 -6.98 -20.30
C ARG A 307 3.41 -5.84 -19.49
N PHE A 308 3.98 -4.63 -19.55
CA PHE A 308 3.50 -3.48 -18.81
C PHE A 308 2.86 -2.43 -19.73
N ASN A 309 1.87 -1.71 -19.20
CA ASN A 309 1.24 -0.55 -19.85
C ASN A 309 0.83 0.49 -18.80
N GLU A 310 0.08 1.51 -19.19
CA GLU A 310 -0.41 2.60 -18.32
C GLU A 310 -1.40 2.16 -17.22
N GLU A 311 -1.98 0.97 -17.32
CA GLU A 311 -2.82 0.36 -16.28
C GLU A 311 -2.00 -0.44 -15.26
N SER A 312 -0.75 -0.77 -15.59
CA SER A 312 0.16 -1.49 -14.73
C SER A 312 0.69 -0.62 -13.59
N VAL A 313 0.96 -1.26 -12.45
CA VAL A 313 1.59 -0.61 -11.28
C VAL A 313 2.80 -1.42 -10.80
N ILE A 314 3.92 -0.75 -10.59
CA ILE A 314 5.11 -1.29 -9.93
C ILE A 314 5.22 -0.64 -8.55
N ASP A 315 4.95 -1.42 -7.51
CA ASP A 315 5.05 -0.97 -6.12
C ASP A 315 6.45 -1.25 -5.58
N ILE A 316 7.26 -0.22 -5.44
CA ILE A 316 8.52 -0.28 -4.69
C ILE A 316 8.21 -0.13 -3.21
N ARG A 317 8.64 -1.11 -2.41
CA ARG A 317 8.49 -1.14 -0.95
C ARG A 317 9.87 -1.18 -0.33
N GLY A 318 10.10 -0.36 0.70
CA GLY A 318 11.46 -0.05 1.12
C GLY A 318 11.62 1.32 1.75
N CYS A 319 12.82 1.88 1.64
CA CYS A 319 13.16 3.14 2.31
C CYS A 319 13.29 4.29 1.31
N ARG A 320 12.44 5.32 1.42
CA ARG A 320 12.63 6.66 0.82
C ARG A 320 12.82 6.76 -0.70
N ALA A 321 12.66 5.69 -1.49
CA ALA A 321 12.75 5.76 -2.95
C ALA A 321 11.76 6.79 -3.55
N GLY A 322 10.63 7.04 -2.89
CA GLY A 322 9.66 8.04 -3.31
C GLY A 322 10.06 9.50 -3.05
N GLN A 323 11.20 9.76 -2.40
CA GLN A 323 11.69 11.13 -2.20
C GLN A 323 12.27 11.76 -3.49
N ASP A 324 12.70 10.94 -4.46
CA ASP A 324 13.20 11.40 -5.76
C ASP A 324 12.24 10.95 -6.87
N SER A 325 11.44 11.89 -7.39
CA SER A 325 10.53 11.62 -8.51
C SER A 325 11.25 11.22 -9.79
N ASP A 326 12.48 11.70 -10.00
CA ASP A 326 13.25 11.38 -11.20
C ASP A 326 13.71 9.92 -11.19
N TYR A 327 13.91 9.35 -9.99
CA TYR A 327 14.23 7.94 -9.85
C TYR A 327 13.02 7.06 -10.18
N LEU A 328 11.83 7.45 -9.74
CA LEU A 328 10.61 6.74 -10.10
C LEU A 328 10.32 6.81 -11.60
N GLU A 329 10.55 7.97 -12.24
CA GLU A 329 10.43 8.09 -13.69
C GLU A 329 11.50 7.25 -14.42
N ALA A 330 12.72 7.14 -13.89
CA ALA A 330 13.73 6.25 -14.48
C ALA A 330 13.29 4.78 -14.43
N LEU A 331 12.71 4.30 -13.32
CA LEU A 331 12.14 2.95 -13.23
C LEU A 331 10.96 2.77 -14.20
N ARG A 332 10.11 3.80 -14.33
CA ARG A 332 8.99 3.80 -15.26
C ARG A 332 9.46 3.70 -16.71
N GLU A 333 10.50 4.42 -17.09
CA GLU A 333 11.14 4.32 -18.41
C GLU A 333 11.81 2.97 -18.62
N PHE A 334 12.44 2.43 -17.58
CA PHE A 334 13.12 1.14 -17.65
C PHE A 334 12.14 -0.01 -17.90
N PHE A 335 11.02 -0.07 -17.17
CA PHE A 335 10.01 -1.12 -17.33
C PHE A 335 8.95 -0.83 -18.40
N GLY A 336 8.84 0.40 -18.89
CA GLY A 336 7.89 0.79 -19.95
C GLY A 336 8.50 0.86 -21.35
N ALA A 337 7.64 1.00 -22.36
CA ALA A 337 8.04 1.23 -23.75
C ALA A 337 7.19 2.32 -24.41
N GLY A 338 7.83 3.37 -24.93
CA GLY A 338 7.16 4.47 -25.59
C GLY A 338 6.12 5.14 -24.69
N THR A 339 4.85 5.13 -25.10
CA THR A 339 3.71 5.64 -24.33
C THR A 339 3.14 4.62 -23.34
N HIS A 340 3.46 3.34 -23.46
CA HIS A 340 2.99 2.27 -22.59
C HIS A 340 3.95 2.13 -21.40
N LYS A 341 3.75 2.98 -20.40
CA LYS A 341 4.61 3.05 -19.21
C LYS A 341 3.81 2.74 -17.95
N PRO A 342 4.25 1.81 -17.09
CA PRO A 342 3.58 1.53 -15.82
C PRO A 342 3.65 2.74 -14.90
N ARG A 343 2.72 2.82 -13.95
CA ARG A 343 2.89 3.70 -12.79
C ARG A 343 3.90 3.09 -11.83
N VAL A 344 4.73 3.91 -11.21
CA VAL A 344 5.69 3.45 -10.21
C VAL A 344 5.39 4.13 -8.89
N SER A 345 5.10 3.36 -7.84
CA SER A 345 4.82 3.88 -6.50
C SER A 345 5.97 3.53 -5.55
N ALA A 346 6.28 4.42 -4.61
CA ALA A 346 7.33 4.19 -3.63
C ALA A 346 7.15 5.05 -2.35
N PRO A 347 7.61 4.57 -1.18
CA PRO A 347 7.54 5.34 0.05
C PRO A 347 8.53 6.51 0.07
N ARG A 348 8.07 7.67 0.56
CA ARG A 348 8.89 8.83 0.93
C ARG A 348 9.56 8.66 2.29
N TRP A 349 9.04 7.75 3.11
CA TRP A 349 9.52 7.44 4.45
C TRP A 349 10.21 6.06 4.49
N TYR A 350 10.75 5.69 5.64
CA TYR A 350 11.28 4.35 5.85
C TYR A 350 10.14 3.39 6.11
N GLN A 351 9.93 2.42 5.22
CA GLN A 351 8.98 1.36 5.47
C GLN A 351 9.58 0.28 6.37
N PHE A 352 8.73 -0.33 7.19
CA PHE A 352 9.07 -1.42 8.09
C PHE A 352 7.94 -2.46 8.10
N PHE A 353 8.31 -3.73 8.32
CA PHE A 353 7.41 -4.89 8.36
C PHE A 353 7.56 -5.65 9.67
N GLY A 354 7.28 -4.99 10.79
CA GLY A 354 7.36 -5.62 12.10
C GLY A 354 6.04 -5.67 12.83
N SER A 355 6.15 -6.14 14.07
CA SER A 355 5.04 -6.45 14.96
C SER A 355 4.67 -5.28 15.86
N SER A 356 3.38 -5.01 16.06
CA SER A 356 2.91 -4.13 17.14
C SER A 356 2.84 -4.83 18.50
N SER A 357 2.75 -4.05 19.58
CA SER A 357 2.36 -4.58 20.88
C SER A 357 0.85 -4.87 20.96
N TYR A 358 0.45 -5.60 21.99
CA TYR A 358 -0.96 -5.90 22.26
C TYR A 358 -1.45 -5.29 23.56
N SER A 359 -2.74 -4.98 23.58
CA SER A 359 -3.47 -4.75 24.82
C SER A 359 -4.81 -5.45 24.70
N HIS A 360 -5.04 -6.44 25.56
CA HIS A 360 -6.24 -7.25 25.58
C HIS A 360 -7.00 -7.08 26.91
N PRO A 361 -7.62 -5.92 27.15
CA PRO A 361 -8.43 -5.74 28.35
C PRO A 361 -9.52 -6.83 28.43
N GLN A 362 -9.68 -7.40 29.62
CA GLN A 362 -10.59 -8.54 29.85
C GLN A 362 -11.98 -8.10 30.29
N ASN A 363 -12.11 -6.89 30.81
CA ASN A 363 -13.33 -6.36 31.40
C ASN A 363 -13.38 -4.84 31.35
N ASN A 364 -14.53 -4.25 31.69
CA ASN A 364 -14.74 -2.80 31.61
C ASN A 364 -13.83 -1.99 32.55
N ASN A 365 -13.38 -2.53 33.68
CA ASN A 365 -12.46 -1.82 34.56
C ASN A 365 -11.08 -1.67 33.91
N GLU A 366 -10.62 -2.70 33.20
CA GLU A 366 -9.38 -2.64 32.44
C GLU A 366 -9.49 -1.75 31.20
N ILE A 367 -10.63 -1.78 30.49
CA ILE A 367 -10.91 -0.83 29.40
C ILE A 367 -10.90 0.60 29.93
N HIS A 368 -11.58 0.85 31.05
CA HIS A 368 -11.59 2.16 31.69
C HIS A 368 -10.20 2.59 32.12
N THR A 369 -9.41 1.68 32.71
CA THR A 369 -8.02 1.95 33.07
C THR A 369 -7.20 2.31 31.83
N LEU A 370 -7.33 1.56 30.74
CA LEU A 370 -6.65 1.87 29.48
C LEU A 370 -7.03 3.26 28.95
N LEU A 371 -8.32 3.61 28.97
CA LEU A 371 -8.82 4.84 28.37
C LEU A 371 -8.67 6.09 29.26
N PHE A 372 -8.60 5.95 30.59
CA PHE A 372 -8.67 7.09 31.53
C PHE A 372 -7.54 7.16 32.54
N ASN A 373 -7.13 6.03 33.11
CA ASN A 373 -6.22 6.03 34.27
C ASN A 373 -4.78 5.59 33.92
N GLY A 374 -4.58 5.01 32.74
CA GLY A 374 -3.33 4.44 32.30
C GLY A 374 -2.41 5.44 31.61
N ALA A 375 -1.14 5.05 31.44
CA ALA A 375 -0.21 5.80 30.62
C ALA A 375 -0.73 5.92 29.17
N ASN A 376 -0.68 7.13 28.62
CA ASN A 376 -1.19 7.49 27.29
C ASN A 376 -2.72 7.40 27.12
N ALA A 377 -3.49 7.54 28.20
CA ALA A 377 -4.96 7.55 28.19
C ALA A 377 -5.56 8.44 27.09
N GLN A 378 -5.08 9.69 26.94
CA GLN A 378 -5.55 10.59 25.88
C GLN A 378 -5.29 10.02 24.48
N THR A 379 -4.07 9.55 24.21
CA THR A 379 -3.70 8.94 22.93
C THR A 379 -4.56 7.71 22.61
N ASN A 380 -4.89 6.90 23.62
CA ASN A 380 -5.81 5.78 23.44
C ASN A 380 -7.19 6.30 23.03
N ARG A 381 -7.76 7.29 23.75
CA ARG A 381 -9.08 7.89 23.40
C ARG A 381 -9.10 8.46 21.99
N ASP A 382 -8.05 9.17 21.59
CA ASP A 382 -7.93 9.75 20.23
C ASP A 382 -7.94 8.64 19.17
N GLY A 383 -7.20 7.54 19.40
CA GLY A 383 -7.19 6.38 18.52
C GLY A 383 -8.57 5.70 18.43
N PHE A 384 -9.28 5.55 19.55
CA PHE A 384 -10.63 5.00 19.55
C PHE A 384 -11.61 5.88 18.78
N ALA A 385 -11.57 7.20 18.96
CA ALA A 385 -12.43 8.14 18.23
C ALA A 385 -12.15 8.11 16.71
N ASP A 386 -10.88 8.08 16.31
CA ASP A 386 -10.48 7.97 14.92
C ASP A 386 -10.99 6.65 14.30
N TRP A 387 -10.79 5.51 14.97
CA TRP A 387 -11.29 4.22 14.48
C TRP A 387 -12.81 4.09 14.50
N ALA A 388 -13.50 4.71 15.46
CA ALA A 388 -14.97 4.74 15.50
C ALA A 388 -15.54 5.44 14.26
N THR A 389 -14.91 6.54 13.84
CA THR A 389 -15.26 7.23 12.59
C THR A 389 -14.94 6.36 11.38
N ARG A 390 -13.72 5.82 11.29
CA ARG A 390 -13.25 5.05 10.11
C ARG A 390 -13.99 3.74 9.89
N MET A 391 -14.33 3.02 10.96
CA MET A 391 -15.14 1.80 10.89
C MET A 391 -16.63 2.10 10.73
N LYS A 392 -17.02 3.38 10.68
CA LYS A 392 -18.41 3.86 10.60
C LYS A 392 -19.27 3.49 11.80
N VAL A 393 -18.64 3.24 12.95
CA VAL A 393 -19.34 2.99 14.22
C VAL A 393 -20.09 4.25 14.64
N ASP A 394 -19.46 5.42 14.57
CA ASP A 394 -20.11 6.69 14.91
C ASP A 394 -21.26 7.04 13.95
N LEU A 395 -21.10 6.76 12.66
CA LEU A 395 -22.13 7.08 11.67
C LEU A 395 -23.32 6.12 11.76
N LEU A 396 -23.04 4.81 11.78
CA LEU A 396 -24.07 3.78 11.62
C LEU A 396 -24.58 3.26 12.97
N HIS A 397 -23.66 2.89 13.87
CA HIS A 397 -24.03 2.19 15.11
C HIS A 397 -24.48 3.15 16.19
N LYS A 398 -23.76 4.25 16.41
CA LYS A 398 -24.15 5.26 17.41
C LYS A 398 -25.56 5.80 17.13
N THR A 399 -25.83 6.19 15.88
CA THR A 399 -27.16 6.63 15.44
C THR A 399 -28.22 5.55 15.68
N PHE A 400 -27.96 4.32 15.23
CA PHE A 400 -28.87 3.19 15.44
C PHE A 400 -29.22 2.99 16.92
N TRP A 401 -28.21 2.98 17.80
CA TRP A 401 -28.42 2.79 19.22
C TRP A 401 -29.19 3.95 19.85
N ILE A 402 -28.86 5.21 19.51
CA ILE A 402 -29.60 6.38 20.02
C ILE A 402 -31.07 6.33 19.58
N ASP A 403 -31.35 6.02 18.32
CA ASP A 403 -32.72 5.90 17.80
C ASP A 403 -33.50 4.79 18.49
N LEU A 404 -32.86 3.62 18.69
CA LEU A 404 -33.45 2.50 19.41
C LEU A 404 -33.78 2.88 20.86
N LEU A 405 -32.87 3.57 21.54
CA LEU A 405 -32.99 3.94 22.96
C LEU A 405 -33.95 5.12 23.20
N ASN A 406 -34.17 5.98 22.20
CA ASN A 406 -35.23 6.98 22.20
C ASN A 406 -36.61 6.40 21.85
N GLY A 407 -36.63 5.19 21.29
CA GLY A 407 -37.83 4.53 20.81
C GLY A 407 -38.69 3.91 21.90
N ASN A 408 -39.64 3.08 21.45
CA ASN A 408 -40.60 2.41 22.31
C ASN A 408 -39.95 1.28 23.15
N VAL A 409 -40.15 1.30 24.47
CA VAL A 409 -39.60 0.30 25.41
C VAL A 409 -39.99 -1.14 25.07
N ILE A 410 -41.20 -1.38 24.55
CA ILE A 410 -41.65 -2.70 24.13
C ILE A 410 -40.85 -3.16 22.93
N ARG A 411 -40.65 -2.29 21.93
CA ARG A 411 -39.80 -2.59 20.77
C ARG A 411 -38.38 -2.94 21.20
N PHE A 412 -37.81 -2.21 22.17
CA PHE A 412 -36.52 -2.53 22.75
C PHE A 412 -36.52 -3.92 23.40
N CYS A 413 -37.51 -4.23 24.24
CA CYS A 413 -37.58 -5.50 24.97
C CYS A 413 -37.79 -6.73 24.09
N LEU A 414 -38.43 -6.58 22.93
CA LEU A 414 -38.66 -7.70 22.01
C LEU A 414 -37.39 -8.18 21.30
N LEU A 415 -36.34 -7.36 21.23
CA LEU A 415 -35.03 -7.67 20.62
C LEU A 415 -35.04 -7.96 19.11
N ASN A 416 -36.18 -7.79 18.43
CA ASN A 416 -36.33 -7.99 16.98
C ASN A 416 -35.39 -7.07 16.17
N TRP A 417 -34.95 -5.97 16.78
CA TRP A 417 -34.06 -4.99 16.18
C TRP A 417 -32.61 -5.46 16.06
N ARG A 418 -32.20 -6.56 16.72
CA ARG A 418 -30.81 -7.03 16.69
C ARG A 418 -30.33 -7.36 15.27
N THR A 419 -31.21 -7.99 14.48
CA THR A 419 -30.95 -8.28 13.06
C THR A 419 -30.95 -7.03 12.18
N SER A 420 -31.37 -5.88 12.72
CA SER A 420 -31.36 -4.58 12.07
C SER A 420 -30.14 -3.73 12.45
N ILE A 421 -29.24 -4.22 13.31
CA ILE A 421 -27.97 -3.54 13.57
C ILE A 421 -27.23 -3.41 12.22
N PRO A 422 -26.84 -2.19 11.80
CA PRO A 422 -26.18 -2.01 10.52
C PRO A 422 -24.92 -2.87 10.41
N LYS A 423 -24.69 -3.50 9.26
CA LYS A 423 -23.47 -4.28 9.05
C LYS A 423 -22.27 -3.35 8.93
N LEU A 424 -21.21 -3.65 9.67
CA LEU A 424 -19.91 -3.03 9.48
C LEU A 424 -19.15 -3.76 8.37
N PRO A 425 -18.16 -3.09 7.74
CA PRO A 425 -17.34 -3.73 6.70
C PRO A 425 -16.32 -4.72 7.30
N VAL A 426 -16.34 -4.87 8.62
CA VAL A 426 -15.45 -5.70 9.41
C VAL A 426 -16.30 -6.69 10.19
N ALA A 427 -15.87 -7.96 10.25
CA ALA A 427 -16.45 -8.96 11.14
C ALA A 427 -16.50 -8.44 12.59
N THR A 428 -17.60 -8.73 13.26
CA THR A 428 -17.91 -8.27 14.63
C THR A 428 -18.41 -9.48 15.43
N PRO A 429 -17.51 -10.38 15.84
CA PRO A 429 -17.89 -11.63 16.49
C PRO A 429 -18.72 -11.39 17.77
N GLY A 430 -18.51 -10.26 18.45
CA GLY A 430 -19.31 -9.88 19.60
C GLY A 430 -20.76 -9.53 19.27
N LEU A 431 -21.01 -8.93 18.10
CA LEU A 431 -22.37 -8.67 17.62
C LEU A 431 -23.03 -9.94 17.08
N THR A 432 -22.28 -10.80 16.38
CA THR A 432 -22.80 -12.10 15.94
C THR A 432 -23.24 -12.96 17.13
N ALA A 433 -22.44 -13.01 18.20
CA ALA A 433 -22.82 -13.71 19.43
C ALA A 433 -24.02 -13.05 20.13
N PHE A 434 -24.15 -11.72 20.04
CA PHE A 434 -25.24 -10.96 20.64
C PHE A 434 -26.61 -11.28 20.03
N GLU A 435 -26.69 -11.63 18.74
CA GLU A 435 -27.95 -11.97 18.06
C GLU A 435 -28.65 -13.21 18.68
N ALA A 436 -27.88 -14.15 19.23
CA ALA A 436 -28.39 -15.41 19.77
C ALA A 436 -28.82 -15.34 21.25
N LEU A 437 -28.56 -14.23 21.94
CA LEU A 437 -28.81 -14.12 23.38
C LEU A 437 -30.32 -14.07 23.70
N ASN A 438 -30.73 -14.57 24.87
CA ASN A 438 -32.07 -14.32 25.39
C ASN A 438 -32.18 -12.87 25.93
N PHE A 439 -33.36 -12.48 26.44
CA PHE A 439 -33.58 -11.14 26.96
C PHE A 439 -32.66 -10.77 28.12
N ARG A 440 -32.55 -11.62 29.14
CA ARG A 440 -31.69 -11.36 30.30
C ARG A 440 -30.23 -11.16 29.88
N ASP A 441 -29.72 -12.04 29.04
CA ASP A 441 -28.34 -12.01 28.59
C ASP A 441 -28.08 -10.84 27.64
N SER A 442 -29.07 -10.44 26.85
CA SER A 442 -28.98 -9.23 26.01
C SER A 442 -28.88 -7.96 26.84
N ILE A 443 -29.67 -7.83 27.92
CA ILE A 443 -29.57 -6.67 28.82
C ILE A 443 -28.19 -6.61 29.49
N ASN A 444 -27.68 -7.75 29.97
CA ASN A 444 -26.33 -7.82 30.54
C ASN A 444 -25.25 -7.48 29.49
N LYS A 445 -25.37 -7.97 28.25
CA LYS A 445 -24.42 -7.67 27.18
C LYS A 445 -24.46 -6.20 26.77
N ILE A 446 -25.63 -5.56 26.73
CA ILE A 446 -25.78 -4.11 26.47
C ILE A 446 -25.15 -3.30 27.61
N ARG A 447 -25.34 -3.71 28.88
CA ARG A 447 -24.65 -3.09 30.02
C ARG A 447 -23.14 -3.12 29.82
N ASP A 448 -22.60 -4.28 29.43
CA ASP A 448 -21.17 -4.45 29.23
C ASP A 448 -20.68 -3.63 28.01
N PHE A 449 -21.42 -3.67 26.90
CA PHE A 449 -21.16 -2.89 25.67
C PHE A 449 -20.94 -1.42 25.96
N PHE A 450 -21.76 -0.79 26.80
CA PHE A 450 -21.71 0.66 27.01
C PHE A 450 -21.15 1.07 28.37
N ASN A 451 -20.63 0.09 29.13
CA ASN A 451 -20.16 0.27 30.50
C ASN A 451 -21.18 1.01 31.39
N VAL A 452 -22.40 0.49 31.44
CA VAL A 452 -23.48 1.07 32.26
C VAL A 452 -23.30 0.63 33.71
N ALA A 453 -23.45 1.57 34.64
CA ALA A 453 -23.35 1.31 36.07
C ALA A 453 -24.34 0.23 36.53
N ALA A 454 -23.92 -0.64 37.45
CA ALA A 454 -24.75 -1.71 37.97
C ALA A 454 -26.06 -1.20 38.60
N GLY A 455 -26.03 -0.04 39.26
CA GLY A 455 -27.22 0.59 39.85
C GLY A 455 -28.26 1.10 38.82
N SER A 456 -27.87 1.24 37.56
CA SER A 456 -28.77 1.62 36.46
C SER A 456 -29.24 0.42 35.63
N THR A 457 -28.82 -0.80 36.01
CA THR A 457 -29.23 -2.05 35.36
C THR A 457 -30.20 -2.79 36.28
N PRO A 458 -31.30 -3.39 35.78
CA PRO A 458 -32.21 -4.14 36.64
C PRO A 458 -31.47 -5.28 37.35
N ALA A 459 -31.76 -5.48 38.64
CA ALA A 459 -31.14 -6.54 39.43
C ALA A 459 -31.46 -7.93 38.87
N GLY A 460 -30.62 -8.93 39.16
CA GLY A 460 -30.76 -10.28 38.57
C GLY A 460 -32.14 -10.94 38.77
N ALA A 461 -32.75 -10.78 39.95
CA ALA A 461 -34.11 -11.27 40.21
C ALA A 461 -35.15 -10.55 39.35
N VAL A 462 -35.04 -9.21 39.22
CA VAL A 462 -35.92 -8.40 38.39
C VAL A 462 -35.77 -8.77 36.91
N LEU A 463 -34.54 -8.98 36.42
CA LEU A 463 -34.30 -9.44 35.05
C LEU A 463 -34.92 -10.80 34.78
N THR A 464 -34.97 -11.69 35.76
CA THR A 464 -35.60 -13.01 35.61
C THR A 464 -37.12 -12.84 35.45
N THR A 465 -37.76 -12.06 36.31
CA THR A 465 -39.19 -11.74 36.18
C THR A 465 -39.52 -11.03 34.86
N LEU A 466 -38.67 -10.08 34.44
CA LEU A 466 -38.83 -9.38 33.17
C LEU A 466 -38.63 -10.32 31.98
N HIS A 467 -37.66 -11.23 32.04
CA HIS A 467 -37.43 -12.23 31.01
C HIS A 467 -38.67 -13.11 30.83
N ASP A 468 -39.23 -13.64 31.91
CA ASP A 468 -40.43 -14.47 31.87
C ASP A 468 -41.62 -13.71 31.27
N PHE A 469 -41.82 -12.46 31.67
CA PHE A 469 -42.86 -11.61 31.10
C PHE A 469 -42.64 -11.32 29.61
N VAL A 470 -41.41 -10.97 29.21
CA VAL A 470 -41.08 -10.66 27.82
C VAL A 470 -41.30 -11.89 26.94
N THR A 471 -40.79 -13.05 27.36
CA THR A 471 -40.84 -14.28 26.59
C THR A 471 -42.25 -14.88 26.53
N ASN A 472 -42.95 -14.96 27.66
CA ASN A 472 -44.23 -15.68 27.73
C ASN A 472 -45.46 -14.80 27.44
N SER A 473 -45.34 -13.48 27.51
CA SER A 473 -46.47 -12.56 27.30
C SER A 473 -46.16 -11.52 26.23
N LEU A 474 -45.14 -10.70 26.43
CA LEU A 474 -44.90 -9.54 25.57
C LEU A 474 -44.59 -9.95 24.13
N ASN A 475 -43.87 -11.06 23.92
CA ASN A 475 -43.54 -11.55 22.58
C ASN A 475 -44.79 -11.84 21.72
N GLY A 476 -45.84 -12.41 22.32
CA GLY A 476 -47.12 -12.63 21.64
C GLY A 476 -47.96 -11.37 21.47
N TRP A 477 -47.80 -10.39 22.37
CA TRP A 477 -48.55 -9.13 22.34
C TRP A 477 -47.95 -8.09 21.41
N GLY A 478 -46.62 -8.10 21.26
CA GLY A 478 -45.82 -7.14 20.53
C GLY A 478 -46.34 -6.82 19.13
N PRO A 479 -46.62 -7.81 18.27
CA PRO A 479 -47.13 -7.56 16.92
C PRO A 479 -48.41 -6.71 16.90
N ASN A 480 -49.35 -6.95 17.82
CA ASN A 480 -50.60 -6.20 17.88
C ASN A 480 -50.45 -4.84 18.57
N LEU A 481 -49.55 -4.72 19.54
CA LEU A 481 -49.27 -3.47 20.24
C LEU A 481 -48.53 -2.46 19.34
N LEU A 482 -47.63 -2.94 18.48
CA LEU A 482 -46.73 -2.10 17.68
C LEU A 482 -47.16 -1.94 16.21
N GLU A 483 -48.26 -2.57 15.79
CA GLU A 483 -48.75 -2.44 14.42
C GLU A 483 -49.15 -1.00 14.11
N GLN A 484 -48.64 -0.48 12.98
CA GLN A 484 -49.00 0.84 12.49
C GLN A 484 -50.42 0.83 11.91
N VAL A 485 -51.33 1.56 12.54
CA VAL A 485 -52.72 1.68 12.11
C VAL A 485 -52.96 3.08 11.54
N ASN A 486 -53.61 3.15 10.37
CA ASN A 486 -53.92 4.41 9.70
C ASN A 486 -55.27 4.34 8.97
N THR A 487 -55.66 5.40 8.28
CA THR A 487 -56.96 5.50 7.58
C THR A 487 -57.15 4.48 6.46
N SER A 488 -56.09 3.83 5.98
CA SER A 488 -56.16 2.75 4.98
C SER A 488 -56.29 1.35 5.59
N THR A 489 -56.18 1.21 6.92
CA THR A 489 -56.36 -0.09 7.59
C THR A 489 -57.80 -0.57 7.44
N THR A 490 -57.98 -1.80 6.92
CA THR A 490 -59.31 -2.36 6.63
C THR A 490 -60.14 -2.57 7.91
N GLY A 491 -61.47 -2.46 7.79
CA GLY A 491 -62.38 -2.69 8.92
C GLY A 491 -62.20 -4.07 9.57
N THR A 492 -61.98 -5.12 8.77
CA THR A 492 -61.66 -6.47 9.27
C THR A 492 -60.37 -6.48 10.09
N ARG A 493 -59.31 -5.81 9.64
CA ARG A 493 -58.05 -5.75 10.40
C ARG A 493 -58.21 -4.93 11.68
N LEU A 494 -58.96 -3.82 11.64
CA LEU A 494 -59.27 -3.03 12.83
C LEU A 494 -60.00 -3.88 13.88
N GLN A 495 -60.97 -4.70 13.47
CA GLN A 495 -61.68 -5.60 14.38
C GLN A 495 -60.74 -6.67 14.99
N GLN A 496 -59.88 -7.29 14.18
CA GLN A 496 -58.88 -8.23 14.67
C GLN A 496 -57.94 -7.61 15.70
N LEU A 497 -57.48 -6.37 15.44
CA LEU A 497 -56.64 -5.63 16.38
C LEU A 497 -57.40 -5.28 17.67
N PHE A 498 -58.66 -4.86 17.56
CA PHE A 498 -59.50 -4.60 18.74
C PHE A 498 -59.60 -5.83 19.63
N ASP A 499 -59.92 -7.00 19.05
CA ASP A 499 -60.08 -8.24 19.80
C ASP A 499 -58.75 -8.68 20.45
N ALA A 500 -57.63 -8.54 19.74
CA ALA A 500 -56.30 -8.81 20.28
C ALA A 500 -55.93 -7.86 21.44
N LEU A 501 -56.19 -6.56 21.30
CA LEU A 501 -55.93 -5.58 22.35
C LEU A 501 -56.85 -5.77 23.56
N LYS A 502 -58.09 -6.22 23.35
CA LYS A 502 -59.01 -6.60 24.43
C LYS A 502 -58.48 -7.78 25.24
N LEU A 503 -57.94 -8.82 24.58
CA LEU A 503 -57.30 -9.95 25.26
C LEU A 503 -56.09 -9.50 26.09
N ILE A 504 -55.24 -8.62 25.54
CA ILE A 504 -54.11 -8.04 26.27
C ILE A 504 -54.60 -7.24 27.49
N ASN A 505 -55.63 -6.40 27.30
CA ASN A 505 -56.24 -5.61 28.35
C ASN A 505 -56.79 -6.48 29.50
N THR A 506 -57.45 -7.59 29.18
CA THR A 506 -57.93 -8.58 30.16
C THR A 506 -56.76 -9.26 30.89
N ALA A 507 -55.72 -9.68 30.18
CA ALA A 507 -54.54 -10.31 30.77
C ALA A 507 -53.76 -9.36 31.72
N LEU A 508 -53.83 -8.06 31.47
CA LEU A 508 -53.28 -7.02 32.34
C LEU A 508 -54.24 -6.58 33.47
N SER A 509 -55.44 -7.15 33.52
CA SER A 509 -56.52 -6.77 34.44
C SER A 509 -56.82 -5.26 34.41
N GLN A 510 -56.88 -4.69 33.20
CA GLN A 510 -57.16 -3.27 32.97
C GLN A 510 -58.53 -3.03 32.35
N SER A 511 -58.96 -1.78 32.34
CA SER A 511 -60.20 -1.30 31.70
C SER A 511 -59.93 -0.24 30.63
N ILE A 512 -58.80 -0.37 29.92
CA ILE A 512 -58.35 0.57 28.88
C ILE A 512 -59.10 0.33 27.56
N VAL A 513 -59.29 -0.93 27.19
CA VAL A 513 -60.03 -1.33 25.98
C VAL A 513 -61.46 -1.68 26.39
N PRO A 514 -62.50 -1.07 25.78
CA PRO A 514 -63.88 -1.35 26.16
C PRO A 514 -64.27 -2.79 25.84
N ALA A 515 -65.29 -3.30 26.53
CA ALA A 515 -65.80 -4.65 26.30
C ALA A 515 -66.40 -4.84 24.90
N THR A 516 -66.90 -3.75 24.29
CA THR A 516 -67.53 -3.74 22.96
C THR A 516 -66.84 -2.72 22.07
N ALA A 517 -66.62 -3.06 20.80
CA ALA A 517 -66.01 -2.16 19.84
C ALA A 517 -66.90 -0.92 19.59
N PRO A 518 -66.32 0.29 19.52
CA PRO A 518 -67.03 1.47 19.05
C PRO A 518 -67.61 1.27 17.63
N SER A 519 -68.73 1.91 17.33
CA SER A 519 -69.35 1.90 15.99
C SER A 519 -69.48 3.32 15.45
N PRO A 520 -68.78 3.69 14.35
CA PRO A 520 -67.83 2.86 13.61
C PRO A 520 -66.48 2.71 14.35
N LEU A 521 -65.84 1.55 14.20
CA LEU A 521 -64.48 1.33 14.70
C LEU A 521 -63.49 2.03 13.78
N GLN A 522 -62.70 2.94 14.32
CA GLN A 522 -61.74 3.75 13.56
C GLN A 522 -60.29 3.43 13.94
N ALA A 523 -59.37 3.70 13.01
CA ALA A 523 -57.93 3.59 13.22
C ALA A 523 -57.45 4.37 14.47
N THR A 524 -58.03 5.55 14.71
CA THR A 524 -57.74 6.41 15.86
C THR A 524 -58.14 5.77 17.19
N ASN A 525 -59.18 4.93 17.23
CA ASN A 525 -59.54 4.18 18.44
C ASN A 525 -58.45 3.16 18.75
N ILE A 526 -58.05 2.35 17.75
CA ILE A 526 -57.02 1.32 17.90
C ILE A 526 -55.69 1.93 18.32
N SER A 527 -55.23 2.99 17.65
CA SER A 527 -53.97 3.66 18.00
C SER A 527 -53.99 4.23 19.43
N SER A 528 -55.14 4.73 19.88
CA SER A 528 -55.31 5.23 21.26
C SER A 528 -55.26 4.09 22.28
N TYR A 529 -55.88 2.95 21.99
CA TYR A 529 -55.83 1.76 22.84
C TYR A 529 -54.42 1.17 22.90
N GLN A 530 -53.73 1.07 21.76
CA GLN A 530 -52.31 0.66 21.70
C GLN A 530 -51.48 1.60 22.57
N ALA A 531 -51.58 2.92 22.39
CA ALA A 531 -50.81 3.90 23.16
C ALA A 531 -51.04 3.77 24.68
N ALA A 532 -52.30 3.64 25.11
CA ALA A 532 -52.63 3.51 26.52
C ALA A 532 -52.16 2.17 27.14
N LEU A 533 -52.27 1.06 26.41
CA LEU A 533 -51.76 -0.24 26.86
C LEU A 533 -50.23 -0.27 26.90
N ILE A 534 -49.57 0.30 25.89
CA ILE A 534 -48.11 0.48 25.85
C ILE A 534 -47.66 1.27 27.08
N GLU A 535 -48.33 2.39 27.37
CA GLU A 535 -48.02 3.25 28.51
C GLU A 535 -48.22 2.53 29.84
N PHE A 536 -49.30 1.77 29.98
CA PHE A 536 -49.54 0.94 31.17
C PHE A 536 -48.42 -0.10 31.36
N ILE A 537 -48.08 -0.86 30.30
CA ILE A 537 -47.01 -1.87 30.34
C ILE A 537 -45.67 -1.20 30.68
N ARG A 538 -45.35 -0.06 30.05
CA ARG A 538 -44.13 0.71 30.32
C ARG A 538 -44.02 1.09 31.79
N THR A 539 -45.08 1.64 32.36
CA THR A 539 -45.07 2.19 33.73
C THR A 539 -45.17 1.12 34.81
N ASN A 540 -45.82 -0.02 34.55
CA ASN A 540 -46.10 -1.03 35.58
C ASN A 540 -45.30 -2.32 35.44
N ARG A 541 -44.95 -2.72 34.20
CA ARG A 541 -44.26 -3.99 33.93
C ARG A 541 -42.82 -3.80 33.48
N LEU A 542 -42.52 -2.72 32.77
CA LEU A 542 -41.19 -2.44 32.21
C LEU A 542 -40.53 -1.19 32.84
N SER A 543 -40.98 -0.78 34.03
CA SER A 543 -40.55 0.47 34.69
C SER A 543 -39.05 0.52 34.97
N GLN A 544 -38.40 -0.64 35.10
CA GLN A 544 -36.96 -0.77 35.33
C GLN A 544 -36.14 -0.75 34.03
N ILE A 545 -36.77 -0.94 32.86
CA ILE A 545 -36.08 -0.90 31.56
C ILE A 545 -35.87 0.54 31.08
N GLN A 546 -36.82 1.44 31.34
CA GLN A 546 -36.68 2.83 30.91
C GLN A 546 -35.44 3.52 31.51
N PRO A 547 -35.17 3.43 32.83
CA PRO A 547 -33.93 3.97 33.41
C PRO A 547 -32.67 3.34 32.80
N PHE A 548 -32.71 2.03 32.49
CA PHE A 548 -31.61 1.35 31.83
C PHE A 548 -31.37 1.90 30.42
N MET A 549 -32.41 2.03 29.58
CA MET A 549 -32.29 2.62 28.25
C MET A 549 -31.74 4.05 28.31
N THR A 550 -32.23 4.86 29.25
CA THR A 550 -31.72 6.21 29.49
C THR A 550 -30.25 6.21 29.89
N ALA A 551 -29.83 5.32 30.79
CA ALA A 551 -28.44 5.22 31.21
C ALA A 551 -27.52 4.76 30.07
N VAL A 552 -27.95 3.79 29.26
CA VAL A 552 -27.21 3.37 28.04
C VAL A 552 -27.05 4.56 27.09
N LYS A 553 -28.13 5.30 26.83
CA LYS A 553 -28.10 6.47 25.95
C LYS A 553 -27.13 7.53 26.47
N GLN A 554 -27.21 7.86 27.77
CA GLN A 554 -26.30 8.81 28.41
C GLN A 554 -24.84 8.40 28.25
N ARG A 555 -24.53 7.09 28.36
CA ARG A 555 -23.18 6.58 28.11
C ARG A 555 -22.75 6.76 26.66
N ILE A 556 -23.62 6.54 25.68
CA ILE A 556 -23.30 6.75 24.25
C ILE A 556 -23.08 8.24 23.93
N GLU A 557 -23.81 9.12 24.58
CA GLU A 557 -23.75 10.58 24.40
C GLU A 557 -22.65 11.26 25.24
N ASP A 558 -22.06 10.55 26.20
CA ASP A 558 -20.99 11.07 27.06
C ASP A 558 -19.76 11.45 26.22
N VAL A 559 -19.43 12.73 26.21
CA VAL A 559 -18.28 13.26 25.44
C VAL A 559 -16.95 13.02 26.13
N ASN A 560 -16.95 12.78 27.44
CA ASN A 560 -15.75 12.60 28.24
C ASN A 560 -15.39 11.12 28.38
N ASP A 561 -16.38 10.26 28.54
CA ASP A 561 -16.21 8.81 28.63
C ASP A 561 -17.23 8.07 27.75
N PRO A 562 -17.07 8.16 26.42
CA PRO A 562 -18.07 7.64 25.50
C PRO A 562 -18.14 6.11 25.59
N GLY A 563 -19.34 5.61 25.92
CA GLY A 563 -19.68 4.19 25.93
C GLY A 563 -19.37 3.49 24.59
N ILE A 564 -19.27 4.26 23.50
CA ILE A 564 -18.91 3.74 22.17
C ILE A 564 -17.52 3.08 22.14
N SER A 565 -16.57 3.54 22.95
CA SER A 565 -15.22 2.95 23.00
C SER A 565 -15.24 1.53 23.59
N TYR A 566 -16.07 1.30 24.61
CA TYR A 566 -16.30 -0.04 25.18
C TYR A 566 -17.04 -0.92 24.17
N TYR A 567 -18.03 -0.34 23.48
CA TYR A 567 -18.85 -1.05 22.51
C TYR A 567 -17.99 -1.61 21.38
N MET A 568 -17.04 -0.84 20.87
CA MET A 568 -16.13 -1.31 19.81
C MET A 568 -15.39 -2.59 20.22
N LEU A 569 -14.78 -2.60 21.41
CA LEU A 569 -14.05 -3.78 21.89
C LEU A 569 -14.99 -4.97 22.12
N HIS A 570 -16.13 -4.74 22.76
CA HIS A 570 -17.10 -5.79 23.02
C HIS A 570 -17.84 -6.29 21.77
N ALA A 571 -17.90 -5.50 20.71
CA ALA A 571 -18.35 -5.92 19.38
C ALA A 571 -17.29 -6.79 18.68
N GLY A 572 -16.06 -6.83 19.21
CA GLY A 572 -14.92 -7.57 18.66
C GLY A 572 -14.13 -6.78 17.62
N LEU A 573 -14.24 -5.44 17.61
CA LEU A 573 -13.50 -4.60 16.68
C LEU A 573 -12.07 -4.36 17.19
N PRO A 574 -11.05 -4.59 16.36
CA PRO A 574 -9.69 -4.17 16.68
C PRO A 574 -9.54 -2.65 16.57
N VAL A 575 -8.88 -2.04 17.55
CA VAL A 575 -8.53 -0.61 17.53
C VAL A 575 -7.02 -0.47 17.54
N PHE A 576 -6.46 0.16 16.52
CA PHE A 576 -5.03 0.43 16.49
C PHE A 576 -4.74 1.81 17.08
N VAL A 577 -4.03 1.85 18.21
CA VAL A 577 -3.63 3.11 18.82
C VAL A 577 -2.28 3.55 18.27
N PHE A 578 -2.26 4.75 17.69
CA PHE A 578 -1.05 5.43 17.24
C PHE A 578 -0.39 6.18 18.40
N ALA A 579 0.86 5.88 18.70
CA ALA A 579 1.66 6.67 19.60
C ALA A 579 2.49 7.68 18.82
N ASN A 580 2.17 8.98 18.97
CA ASN A 580 2.88 10.10 18.32
C ASN A 580 4.35 10.28 18.79
N ARG A 581 4.93 9.33 19.54
CA ARG A 581 6.31 9.38 20.06
C ARG A 581 6.83 7.96 20.27
N GLU A 582 7.39 7.35 19.22
CA GLU A 582 8.13 6.11 19.34
C GLU A 582 9.60 6.32 18.98
N GLN A 583 10.48 6.02 19.93
CA GLN A 583 11.91 5.94 19.62
C GLN A 583 12.17 4.64 18.87
N VAL A 584 12.57 4.76 17.60
CA VAL A 584 13.14 3.65 16.82
C VAL A 584 14.60 3.51 17.20
N ALA A 585 14.99 2.42 17.87
CA ALA A 585 16.39 2.12 18.15
C ALA A 585 16.86 0.97 17.23
N ALA A 586 17.87 1.23 16.40
CA ALA A 586 18.65 0.21 15.69
C ALA A 586 17.84 -0.82 14.86
N HIS A 587 17.03 -0.36 13.90
CA HIS A 587 16.25 -1.22 12.97
C HIS A 587 15.31 -2.24 13.65
N VAL A 588 15.08 -2.10 14.96
CA VAL A 588 14.07 -2.81 15.73
C VAL A 588 13.14 -1.73 16.25
N VAL A 589 11.96 -1.61 15.64
CA VAL A 589 10.90 -0.86 16.30
C VAL A 589 10.42 -1.78 17.43
N THR A 590 10.93 -1.55 18.65
CA THR A 590 10.25 -2.05 19.83
C THR A 590 9.07 -1.12 20.01
N VAL A 591 8.00 -1.41 19.27
CA VAL A 591 6.75 -0.68 19.23
C VAL A 591 6.07 -0.83 20.60
N THR A 592 6.62 -0.21 21.64
CA THR A 592 6.09 -0.36 23.00
C THR A 592 4.79 0.44 23.17
N ARG A 593 4.43 1.31 22.22
CA ARG A 593 3.28 2.21 22.36
C ARG A 593 2.27 2.16 21.22
N ASN A 594 2.65 1.88 19.96
CA ASN A 594 1.66 1.47 18.97
C ASN A 594 1.19 0.05 19.28
N ARG A 595 -0.12 -0.11 19.37
CA ARG A 595 -0.70 -1.36 19.82
C ARG A 595 -2.04 -1.61 19.17
N LEU A 596 -2.27 -2.89 18.91
CA LEU A 596 -3.60 -3.36 18.57
C LEU A 596 -4.34 -3.68 19.87
N VAL A 597 -5.37 -2.90 20.15
CA VAL A 597 -6.26 -3.08 21.29
C VAL A 597 -7.46 -3.91 20.85
N VAL A 598 -7.71 -5.00 21.57
CA VAL A 598 -8.80 -5.94 21.28
C VAL A 598 -9.41 -6.40 22.61
N HIS A 599 -10.68 -6.76 22.65
CA HIS A 599 -11.19 -7.43 23.85
C HIS A 599 -10.64 -8.85 23.93
N ASP A 600 -10.22 -9.31 25.12
CA ASP A 600 -9.57 -10.62 25.31
C ASP A 600 -10.38 -11.79 24.72
N THR A 601 -11.69 -11.82 25.00
CA THR A 601 -12.66 -12.79 24.44
C THR A 601 -12.63 -12.90 22.91
N TYR A 602 -12.33 -11.81 22.19
CA TYR A 602 -12.35 -11.76 20.73
C TYR A 602 -10.95 -11.60 20.12
N ALA A 603 -9.89 -11.64 20.94
CA ALA A 603 -8.53 -11.34 20.52
C ALA A 603 -8.11 -12.17 19.30
N THR A 604 -8.37 -13.49 19.33
CA THR A 604 -8.06 -14.40 18.22
C THR A 604 -8.70 -13.97 16.89
N ALA A 605 -10.00 -13.67 16.91
CA ALA A 605 -10.72 -13.28 15.70
C ALA A 605 -10.24 -11.92 15.20
N ALA A 606 -10.09 -10.95 16.10
CA ALA A 606 -9.64 -9.60 15.77
C ALA A 606 -8.21 -9.58 15.19
N TYR A 607 -7.30 -10.42 15.71
CA TYR A 607 -5.93 -10.52 15.18
C TYR A 607 -5.86 -11.16 13.81
N ARG A 608 -6.68 -12.16 13.53
CA ARG A 608 -6.75 -12.75 12.18
C ARG A 608 -7.36 -11.80 11.18
N GLN A 609 -8.30 -10.99 11.64
CA GLN A 609 -8.99 -10.03 10.82
C GLN A 609 -8.11 -8.82 10.49
N TRP A 610 -7.31 -8.33 11.44
CA TRP A 610 -6.53 -7.10 11.26
C TRP A 610 -5.63 -7.10 10.00
N PRO A 611 -4.80 -8.12 9.73
CA PRO A 611 -4.01 -8.17 8.51
C PRO A 611 -4.86 -8.20 7.23
N GLN A 612 -6.10 -8.71 7.29
CA GLN A 612 -7.02 -8.70 6.14
C GLN A 612 -7.53 -7.29 5.84
N LEU A 613 -7.65 -6.44 6.86
CA LEU A 613 -8.07 -5.03 6.72
C LEU A 613 -7.01 -4.17 6.01
N LEU A 614 -5.77 -4.66 5.91
CA LEU A 614 -4.70 -3.98 5.19
C LEU A 614 -4.87 -4.06 3.68
N TRP A 615 -5.72 -4.96 3.16
CA TRP A 615 -5.80 -5.25 1.74
C TRP A 615 -7.15 -4.87 1.14
N ALA A 616 -7.12 -4.28 -0.06
CA ALA A 616 -8.31 -3.88 -0.79
C ALA A 616 -9.01 -5.08 -1.44
N GLU A 617 -8.22 -6.05 -1.90
CA GLU A 617 -8.70 -7.31 -2.48
C GLU A 617 -8.59 -8.49 -1.50
N PRO A 618 -9.38 -9.56 -1.72
CA PRO A 618 -9.18 -10.82 -1.02
C PRO A 618 -7.76 -11.35 -1.21
N LEU A 619 -7.19 -11.88 -0.13
CA LEU A 619 -5.88 -12.52 -0.16
C LEU A 619 -5.93 -13.87 -0.90
N PRO A 620 -4.81 -14.30 -1.53
CA PRO A 620 -4.72 -15.60 -2.18
C PRO A 620 -5.09 -16.77 -1.26
N ALA A 621 -5.64 -17.85 -1.81
CA ALA A 621 -6.13 -19.01 -1.03
C ALA A 621 -5.05 -19.70 -0.16
N GLY A 622 -3.76 -19.52 -0.49
CA GLY A 622 -2.63 -20.05 0.30
C GLY A 622 -2.20 -19.17 1.48
N ASN A 623 -2.89 -18.08 1.78
CA ASN A 623 -2.57 -17.24 2.93
C ASN A 623 -2.78 -17.99 4.26
N THR A 624 -1.92 -17.72 5.23
CA THR A 624 -1.98 -18.34 6.57
C THR A 624 -2.55 -17.38 7.62
N ILE A 625 -2.89 -16.14 7.28
CA ILE A 625 -3.39 -15.12 8.21
C ILE A 625 -4.57 -15.64 9.06
N GLY A 626 -5.49 -16.40 8.46
CA GLY A 626 -6.64 -16.98 9.17
C GLY A 626 -6.29 -18.08 10.18
N THR A 627 -5.08 -18.64 10.12
CA THR A 627 -4.61 -19.75 10.98
C THR A 627 -3.45 -19.38 11.90
N LEU A 628 -2.86 -18.18 11.73
CA LEU A 628 -1.81 -17.69 12.62
C LEU A 628 -2.29 -17.70 14.09
N GLN A 629 -1.36 -18.02 15.00
CA GLN A 629 -1.65 -17.98 16.42
C GLN A 629 -1.57 -16.54 16.94
N PRO A 630 -2.54 -16.11 17.76
CA PRO A 630 -2.59 -14.78 18.39
C PRO A 630 -1.31 -14.32 19.09
N GLY A 631 -0.51 -15.24 19.63
CA GLY A 631 0.73 -14.90 20.34
C GLY A 631 1.94 -14.66 19.43
N ASP A 632 1.88 -15.12 18.18
CA ASP A 632 3.04 -15.12 17.30
C ASP A 632 3.44 -13.68 16.93
N ALA A 633 4.74 -13.41 16.80
CA ALA A 633 5.20 -12.12 16.27
C ALA A 633 4.66 -11.88 14.84
N ASP A 634 4.33 -12.97 14.15
CA ASP A 634 3.93 -12.99 12.75
C ASP A 634 2.48 -12.58 12.51
N SER A 635 1.56 -12.88 13.44
CA SER A 635 0.16 -12.40 13.40
C SER A 635 0.06 -10.89 13.62
N ARG A 636 1.15 -10.27 14.09
CA ARG A 636 1.27 -8.84 14.34
C ARG A 636 1.98 -8.07 13.25
N ARG A 637 2.52 -8.73 12.23
CA ARG A 637 3.29 -8.05 11.21
C ARG A 637 2.38 -7.27 10.29
N PHE A 638 2.69 -6.00 10.08
CA PHE A 638 2.02 -5.16 9.08
C PHE A 638 2.97 -4.09 8.56
N ALA A 639 2.56 -3.46 7.45
CA ALA A 639 3.33 -2.40 6.83
C ALA A 639 3.19 -1.08 7.60
N MET A 640 4.32 -0.59 8.10
CA MET A 640 4.47 0.69 8.80
C MET A 640 5.45 1.58 8.08
N MET A 641 5.36 2.89 8.29
CA MET A 641 6.32 3.88 7.83
C MET A 641 6.73 4.81 8.95
N VAL A 642 8.01 5.18 8.97
CA VAL A 642 8.59 6.14 9.90
C VAL A 642 9.40 7.18 9.15
N GLU A 643 9.33 8.43 9.57
CA GLU A 643 9.95 9.55 8.84
C GLU A 643 11.50 9.47 8.82
N ALA A 644 12.14 8.93 9.87
CA ALA A 644 13.60 8.75 9.96
C ALA A 644 13.95 7.42 10.64
N ALA A 645 15.10 6.86 10.27
CA ALA A 645 15.61 5.60 10.79
C ALA A 645 16.32 5.72 12.16
N ASP A 646 16.73 6.93 12.54
CA ASP A 646 17.47 7.19 13.77
C ASP A 646 16.52 7.51 14.95
N GLY A 647 16.97 7.19 16.16
CA GLY A 647 16.18 7.37 17.38
C GLY A 647 15.74 8.80 17.61
N GLY A 648 14.45 8.98 17.91
CA GLY A 648 13.86 10.27 18.24
C GLY A 648 12.77 10.77 17.29
N ASN A 649 12.42 10.01 16.25
CA ASN A 649 11.35 10.43 15.35
C ASN A 649 9.95 10.23 15.95
N THR A 650 9.07 11.20 15.74
CA THR A 650 7.72 11.23 16.34
C THR A 650 6.62 10.80 15.37
N GLN A 651 6.92 10.69 14.07
CA GLN A 651 5.90 10.39 13.06
C GLN A 651 5.97 8.94 12.59
N VAL A 652 4.85 8.24 12.77
CA VAL A 652 4.61 6.87 12.31
C VAL A 652 3.31 6.85 11.51
N ALA A 653 3.28 6.13 10.41
CA ALA A 653 2.07 5.85 9.65
C ALA A 653 1.91 4.34 9.45
N THR A 654 0.70 3.81 9.48
CA THR A 654 0.42 2.39 9.24
C THR A 654 -0.61 2.20 8.15
N CYS A 655 -0.49 1.16 7.34
CA CYS A 655 -1.61 0.75 6.50
C CYS A 655 -2.77 0.25 7.39
N PRO A 656 -4.05 0.53 7.05
CA PRO A 656 -4.55 1.30 5.90
C PRO A 656 -4.81 2.79 6.22
N HIS A 657 -4.18 3.38 7.26
CA HIS A 657 -4.40 4.78 7.64
C HIS A 657 -4.05 5.76 6.48
N PRO A 658 -4.78 6.87 6.28
CA PRO A 658 -4.52 7.83 5.22
C PRO A 658 -3.07 8.33 5.21
N ASP A 659 -2.54 8.63 6.40
CA ASP A 659 -1.16 9.09 6.56
C ASP A 659 -0.15 8.13 5.92
N TYR A 660 -0.43 6.83 5.85
CA TYR A 660 0.48 5.86 5.23
C TYR A 660 0.55 6.07 3.72
N ASN A 661 -0.61 6.25 3.07
CA ASN A 661 -0.67 6.47 1.63
C ASN A 661 -0.21 7.88 1.25
N ASP A 662 -0.39 8.87 2.11
CA ASP A 662 0.15 10.21 1.93
C ASP A 662 1.69 10.22 1.88
N LYS A 663 2.34 9.14 2.37
CA LYS A 663 3.79 8.94 2.24
C LYS A 663 4.17 8.03 1.08
N ILE A 664 3.23 7.58 0.25
CA ILE A 664 3.52 6.90 -1.01
C ILE A 664 3.51 7.93 -2.14
N GLN A 665 4.67 8.14 -2.76
CA GLN A 665 4.79 8.90 -3.99
C GLN A 665 4.50 7.97 -5.17
N THR A 666 3.71 8.44 -6.15
CA THR A 666 3.51 7.72 -7.42
C THR A 666 3.96 8.60 -8.58
N ALA A 667 4.76 8.03 -9.49
CA ALA A 667 5.07 8.62 -10.78
C ALA A 667 3.96 8.29 -11.79
N PRO A 668 3.37 9.31 -12.43
CA PRO A 668 2.55 9.31 -13.66
C PRO A 668 1.98 8.00 -14.19
#